data_AF-A0A6G4LH86-F1
#
_entry.id   AF-A0A6G4LH86-F1
#
_cell.length_a   1.000
_cell.length_b   1.000
_cell.length_c   1.000
_cell.angle_alpha   90.00
_cell.angle_beta   90.00
_cell.angle_gamma   90.00
#
_symmetry.space_group_name_H-M   'P 1'
#
loop_
_entity.id
_entity.type
_entity.pdbx_description
1 polymer ?
#
loop_
_entity_poly.entity_id
_entity_poly.type
_entity_poly.pdbx_seq_one_letter_code
_entity_poly.pdbx_strand_id
1 'polypeptide(L)'
;MFASNKNNTLVLDTGSVLVGDVISTNSTGNTLTLIGTGTEDSNFVGLNEGDGFASVTMNGENWALSGDIDIIGSGDSLLIDKGALTLAGEVSNTGNTRVAKDASLQLGDGEKTATLSGGITNNGTVIFNQGSDFTFATDMTGSGNVEKVDSNTLTLTGKNSYTGDTVLHGGTTLVSTGATLGVKGSNATVTVENGATFATAGEVNNNIAVLSGGTLAAWNAVQGNSTLSASGVDTINGNVTNGGTLLLSAADNSVGNNFTINGDYTGSDGSQIVMNSTLGEDNSPTDHLTITGSSFGQSGVSITNIGGAGAQTINGMEIVSIGGSSEAQLTLAKPVVAGAWEYNLYQHSDGNWYLESKATPSDDPSDDTDDGGNTDDGGNTDNGGNADNGGNTDNGGNTDNGGNTDNGGNTDNGGNTDNGGNTDNGGNTDNGGNTDNGGNTDNGGSTDNGGNNAPEVMAPEVGAYLGNYLAAQGMFLHKRDDRDQITFRNEDDLNTWMYVKGRYHENDAGGDKVSYDTTTTVLQVGSDFMSKPMDNGILRAGGMFGAGQAKTHSDAKHNVRDAQGKVDGFNVGLYATWQEDQKLRLGSYVDTWAAYSWYNNKVTSNRNDEDYDSEGFAASVEVGHAWVIQSENERTWKIEPQAQVIYSYLDQENHTDRDGVRVTTLDNDSVFGRLGVKASYFQQKDVKAWQPYVAVNWLKGAGQNDLAFNNETVSNDTPEDRGQLELGVTGNLNETTTISLRASGEWGENSYAAYGGHILLNHRW
;
A
#
# COMPACT_ATOMS: atom_id res chain seq x y z
N MET A 1 61.31 32.80 13.97
CA MET A 1 60.81 34.20 14.12
C MET A 1 61.50 35.12 13.12
N PHE A 2 60.75 35.68 12.18
CA PHE A 2 61.15 36.80 11.31
C PHE A 2 60.85 38.12 12.03
N ALA A 3 61.75 38.55 12.90
CA ALA A 3 61.67 39.86 13.55
C ALA A 3 62.36 40.94 12.69
N SER A 4 61.65 41.47 11.70
CA SER A 4 62.22 42.40 10.71
C SER A 4 61.14 43.34 10.16
N ASN A 5 61.53 44.57 9.80
CA ASN A 5 60.69 45.50 9.01
C ASN A 5 60.96 45.41 7.50
N LYS A 6 61.73 44.40 7.08
CA LYS A 6 62.06 44.14 5.68
C LYS A 6 61.15 43.05 5.12
N ASN A 7 61.03 43.03 3.80
CA ASN A 7 60.32 41.97 3.08
C ASN A 7 61.27 40.77 2.97
N ASN A 8 60.90 39.64 3.56
CA ASN A 8 61.68 38.40 3.49
C ASN A 8 60.89 37.34 2.71
N THR A 9 61.59 36.43 2.04
CA THR A 9 60.97 35.29 1.38
C THR A 9 61.51 34.01 1.99
N LEU A 10 60.63 33.17 2.51
CA LEU A 10 60.92 31.79 2.89
C LEU A 10 60.61 30.89 1.71
N VAL A 11 61.60 30.12 1.25
CA VAL A 11 61.42 29.11 0.20
C VAL A 11 61.59 27.73 0.81
N LEU A 12 60.58 26.88 0.68
CA LEU A 12 60.64 25.47 1.01
C LEU A 12 60.73 24.68 -0.30
N ASP A 13 61.76 23.85 -0.41
CA ASP A 13 62.01 22.95 -1.55
C ASP A 13 61.99 21.49 -1.09
N THR A 14 62.07 20.55 -2.02
CA THR A 14 62.07 19.11 -1.76
C THR A 14 63.04 18.72 -0.65
N GLY A 15 62.50 18.08 0.39
CA GLY A 15 63.27 17.64 1.57
C GLY A 15 63.51 18.73 2.62
N SER A 16 62.89 19.90 2.48
CA SER A 16 62.84 20.92 3.54
C SER A 16 62.05 20.38 4.73
N VAL A 17 62.59 20.58 5.93
CA VAL A 17 61.97 20.21 7.21
C VAL A 17 62.23 21.35 8.18
N LEU A 18 61.16 21.95 8.71
CA LEU A 18 61.25 22.92 9.79
C LEU A 18 61.09 22.21 11.14
N VAL A 19 61.66 22.80 12.18
CA VAL A 19 61.45 22.35 13.56
C VAL A 19 60.87 23.54 14.32
N GLY A 20 59.56 23.51 14.49
CA GLY A 20 58.78 24.55 15.16
C GLY A 20 58.37 25.71 14.25
N ASP A 21 57.57 26.60 14.81
CA ASP A 21 56.78 27.57 14.04
C ASP A 21 57.57 28.74 13.43
N VAL A 22 57.06 29.21 12.29
CA VAL A 22 57.54 30.36 11.56
C VAL A 22 56.70 31.60 11.88
N ILE A 23 57.14 32.33 12.90
CA ILE A 23 56.46 33.54 13.36
C ILE A 23 56.92 34.78 12.58
N SER A 24 56.01 35.48 11.90
CA SER A 24 56.22 36.78 11.23
C SER A 24 55.88 37.95 12.16
N THR A 25 56.73 38.98 12.22
CA THR A 25 56.47 40.18 13.05
C THR A 25 56.97 41.44 12.35
N ASN A 26 56.29 42.58 12.53
CA ASN A 26 56.75 43.92 12.13
C ASN A 26 56.91 44.17 10.61
N SER A 27 56.61 43.19 9.74
CA SER A 27 56.68 43.31 8.29
C SER A 27 55.41 42.76 7.64
N THR A 28 54.81 43.56 6.77
CA THR A 28 53.64 43.19 5.97
C THR A 28 54.00 42.66 4.58
N GLY A 29 55.29 42.39 4.33
CA GLY A 29 55.82 42.02 3.01
C GLY A 29 56.51 40.67 2.98
N ASN A 30 56.38 39.85 4.02
CA ASN A 30 56.99 38.51 4.07
C ASN A 30 56.24 37.53 3.17
N THR A 31 56.93 36.67 2.44
CA THR A 31 56.30 35.68 1.55
C THR A 31 56.79 34.26 1.81
N LEU A 32 55.94 33.27 1.57
CA LEU A 32 56.27 31.84 1.59
C LEU A 32 56.15 31.28 0.16
N THR A 33 57.14 30.52 -0.29
CA THR A 33 57.12 29.86 -1.61
C THR A 33 57.44 28.38 -1.46
N LEU A 34 56.57 27.53 -1.98
CA LEU A 34 56.69 26.08 -1.96
C LEU A 34 57.11 25.58 -3.35
N ILE A 35 58.20 24.82 -3.41
CA ILE A 35 58.79 24.27 -4.64
C ILE A 35 58.96 22.76 -4.45
N GLY A 36 58.85 21.98 -5.53
CA GLY A 36 59.03 20.53 -5.48
C GLY A 36 57.95 19.84 -4.64
N THR A 37 58.35 18.91 -3.76
CA THR A 37 57.42 18.15 -2.92
C THR A 37 57.75 18.22 -1.43
N GLY A 38 56.74 18.19 -0.56
CA GLY A 38 57.00 18.17 0.89
C GLY A 38 55.77 18.11 1.77
N THR A 39 56.00 17.90 3.05
CA THR A 39 54.98 17.92 4.11
C THR A 39 55.54 18.70 5.29
N GLU A 40 54.76 19.61 5.86
CA GLU A 40 55.19 20.45 6.98
C GLU A 40 54.04 20.67 7.97
N ASP A 41 54.34 20.58 9.26
CA ASP A 41 53.37 20.75 10.34
C ASP A 41 53.54 22.07 11.12
N SER A 42 54.61 22.82 10.84
CA SER A 42 54.86 24.13 11.42
C SER A 42 53.76 25.16 11.09
N ASN A 43 53.45 26.02 12.05
CA ASN A 43 52.58 27.18 11.82
C ASN A 43 53.33 28.31 11.10
N PHE A 44 52.65 29.04 10.23
CA PHE A 44 53.14 30.21 9.49
C PHE A 44 52.30 31.44 9.87
N VAL A 45 52.47 31.91 11.10
CA VAL A 45 51.56 32.87 11.76
C VAL A 45 52.20 34.22 12.08
N GLY A 46 51.36 35.24 12.25
CA GLY A 46 51.74 36.53 12.82
C GLY A 46 51.92 36.45 14.34
N LEU A 47 52.80 37.28 14.93
CA LEU A 47 52.87 37.39 16.40
C LEU A 47 51.72 38.23 16.98
N ASN A 48 51.27 39.25 16.23
CA ASN A 48 50.17 40.14 16.63
C ASN A 48 49.11 40.18 15.54
N GLU A 49 47.92 40.67 15.89
CA GLU A 49 46.86 40.95 14.91
C GLU A 49 47.38 41.89 13.81
N GLY A 50 47.22 41.49 12.54
CA GLY A 50 47.73 42.21 11.38
C GLY A 50 49.19 41.92 11.01
N ASP A 51 49.92 41.11 11.78
CA ASP A 51 51.17 40.47 11.33
C ASP A 51 50.84 39.19 10.55
N GLY A 52 51.74 38.76 9.66
CA GLY A 52 51.57 37.52 8.88
C GLY A 52 52.41 37.51 7.62
N PHE A 53 51.99 36.73 6.63
CA PHE A 53 52.59 36.66 5.30
C PHE A 53 51.77 37.46 4.28
N ALA A 54 52.46 38.28 3.49
CA ALA A 54 51.87 38.97 2.35
C ALA A 54 51.35 38.00 1.29
N SER A 55 52.04 36.88 1.09
CA SER A 55 51.56 35.82 0.21
C SER A 55 52.18 34.46 0.53
N VAL A 56 51.44 33.42 0.15
CA VAL A 56 51.90 32.03 0.05
C VAL A 56 51.75 31.60 -1.39
N THR A 57 52.81 31.06 -1.98
CA THR A 57 52.81 30.63 -3.39
C THR A 57 53.25 29.18 -3.51
N MET A 58 52.35 28.32 -3.96
CA MET A 58 52.64 26.96 -4.37
C MET A 58 53.03 26.93 -5.86
N ASN A 59 54.29 26.59 -6.12
CA ASN A 59 54.90 26.50 -7.45
C ASN A 59 55.60 25.14 -7.68
N GLY A 60 55.33 24.16 -6.82
CA GLY A 60 55.91 22.82 -6.83
C GLY A 60 55.02 21.76 -7.49
N GLU A 61 55.27 20.50 -7.13
CA GLU A 61 54.50 19.33 -7.56
C GLU A 61 53.43 18.95 -6.55
N ASN A 62 53.77 18.78 -5.26
CA ASN A 62 52.83 18.39 -4.21
C ASN A 62 53.31 18.83 -2.81
N TRP A 63 52.54 19.65 -2.11
CA TRP A 63 52.82 20.08 -0.74
C TRP A 63 51.63 19.86 0.18
N ALA A 64 51.87 19.38 1.41
CA ALA A 64 50.88 19.34 2.47
C ALA A 64 51.33 20.20 3.66
N LEU A 65 50.51 21.17 4.06
CA LEU A 65 50.73 22.02 5.23
C LEU A 65 49.63 21.76 6.25
N SER A 66 49.98 21.27 7.43
CA SER A 66 48.99 20.98 8.48
C SER A 66 48.94 21.97 9.63
N GLY A 67 49.85 22.95 9.65
CA GLY A 67 49.83 24.07 10.59
C GLY A 67 48.97 25.23 10.10
N ASP A 68 48.69 26.16 11.00
CA ASP A 68 47.90 27.37 10.73
C ASP A 68 48.70 28.39 9.91
N ILE A 69 48.03 29.18 9.09
CA ILE A 69 48.65 30.15 8.17
C ILE A 69 47.92 31.49 8.20
N ASP A 70 48.64 32.55 8.56
CA ASP A 70 48.15 33.93 8.50
C ASP A 70 48.63 34.63 7.23
N ILE A 71 47.69 34.93 6.33
CA ILE A 71 47.92 35.62 5.06
C ILE A 71 47.23 36.98 5.09
N ILE A 72 48.03 38.04 5.25
CA ILE A 72 47.59 39.43 5.39
C ILE A 72 47.62 40.23 4.07
N GLY A 73 47.98 39.58 2.97
CA GLY A 73 48.00 40.19 1.66
C GLY A 73 46.61 40.59 1.18
N SER A 74 46.55 41.66 0.38
CA SER A 74 45.36 42.04 -0.39
C SER A 74 45.44 41.50 -1.83
N GLY A 75 44.30 41.23 -2.47
CA GLY A 75 44.28 40.64 -3.81
C GLY A 75 44.67 39.16 -3.77
N ASP A 76 45.20 38.60 -4.86
CA ASP A 76 45.66 37.20 -4.89
C ASP A 76 46.88 37.01 -3.97
N SER A 77 46.68 36.33 -2.86
CA SER A 77 47.65 36.21 -1.76
C SER A 77 47.95 34.75 -1.38
N LEU A 78 47.00 33.83 -1.58
CA LEU A 78 47.27 32.40 -1.61
C LEU A 78 47.22 31.94 -3.07
N LEU A 79 48.37 31.64 -3.66
CA LEU A 79 48.51 31.34 -5.08
C LEU A 79 48.95 29.90 -5.28
N ILE A 80 48.09 29.07 -5.88
CA ILE A 80 48.43 27.73 -6.31
C ILE A 80 48.65 27.79 -7.81
N ASP A 81 49.88 28.12 -8.20
CA ASP A 81 50.23 28.33 -9.61
C ASP A 81 50.50 26.99 -10.33
N LYS A 82 50.96 25.97 -9.61
CA LYS A 82 51.26 24.62 -10.12
C LYS A 82 51.10 23.55 -9.04
N GLY A 83 50.84 22.32 -9.47
CA GLY A 83 50.83 21.15 -8.58
C GLY A 83 49.66 21.14 -7.62
N ALA A 84 49.80 20.34 -6.56
CA ALA A 84 48.78 20.14 -5.53
C ALA A 84 49.19 20.76 -4.20
N LEU A 85 48.31 21.53 -3.56
CA LEU A 85 48.48 22.02 -2.19
C LEU A 85 47.38 21.43 -1.31
N THR A 86 47.76 20.68 -0.27
CA THR A 86 46.86 20.26 0.80
C THR A 86 47.04 21.17 2.02
N LEU A 87 45.94 21.71 2.53
CA LEU A 87 45.89 22.48 3.77
C LEU A 87 45.08 21.70 4.79
N ALA A 88 45.58 21.57 6.01
CA ALA A 88 44.93 20.81 7.09
C ALA A 88 44.90 21.57 8.44
N GLY A 89 45.05 22.90 8.40
CA GLY A 89 44.97 23.82 9.53
C GLY A 89 44.07 25.03 9.22
N GLU A 90 44.05 26.02 10.12
CA GLU A 90 43.33 27.28 9.90
C GLU A 90 44.10 28.20 8.95
N VAL A 91 43.47 28.63 7.85
CA VAL A 91 44.06 29.60 6.92
C VAL A 91 43.26 30.88 6.91
N SER A 92 43.77 31.84 7.68
CA SER A 92 43.28 33.21 7.73
C SER A 92 43.85 34.00 6.56
N ASN A 93 43.10 34.07 5.46
CA ASN A 93 43.46 34.87 4.30
C ASN A 93 42.54 36.09 4.18
N THR A 94 43.12 37.29 4.31
CA THR A 94 42.41 38.55 4.08
C THR A 94 42.23 38.89 2.60
N GLY A 95 43.01 38.25 1.73
CA GLY A 95 42.97 38.45 0.29
C GLY A 95 42.08 37.45 -0.43
N ASN A 96 42.52 37.05 -1.61
CA ASN A 96 41.89 36.07 -2.49
C ASN A 96 42.83 34.88 -2.66
N THR A 97 42.25 33.70 -2.77
CA THR A 97 42.94 32.47 -3.13
C THR A 97 42.78 32.23 -4.62
N ARG A 98 43.88 32.05 -5.36
CA ARG A 98 43.84 31.73 -6.79
C ARG A 98 44.39 30.32 -7.03
N VAL A 99 43.55 29.44 -7.55
CA VAL A 99 43.95 28.12 -8.05
C VAL A 99 44.09 28.22 -9.57
N ALA A 100 45.31 28.06 -10.09
CA ALA A 100 45.58 28.11 -11.52
C ALA A 100 45.04 26.88 -12.25
N LYS A 101 44.95 26.98 -13.58
CA LYS A 101 44.63 25.84 -14.44
C LYS A 101 45.61 24.70 -14.20
N ASP A 102 45.09 23.48 -14.14
CA ASP A 102 45.84 22.23 -13.92
C ASP A 102 46.52 22.13 -12.53
N ALA A 103 46.22 23.04 -11.60
CA ALA A 103 46.64 22.98 -10.20
C ALA A 103 45.47 22.57 -9.28
N SER A 104 45.77 22.06 -8.09
CA SER A 104 44.75 21.68 -7.11
C SER A 104 45.00 22.24 -5.72
N LEU A 105 43.90 22.61 -5.05
CA LEU A 105 43.86 22.98 -3.64
C LEU A 105 42.94 22.01 -2.89
N GLN A 106 43.50 21.25 -1.95
CA GLN A 106 42.73 20.39 -1.06
C GLN A 106 42.59 21.04 0.33
N LEU A 107 41.37 21.05 0.86
CA LEU A 107 41.02 21.49 2.20
C LEU A 107 40.68 20.28 3.07
N GLY A 108 41.49 20.07 4.11
CA GLY A 108 41.50 18.90 4.96
C GLY A 108 42.31 17.75 4.36
N ASP A 109 42.63 16.75 5.19
CA ASP A 109 43.34 15.53 4.81
C ASP A 109 42.54 14.24 5.10
N GLY A 110 41.27 14.39 5.50
CA GLY A 110 40.37 13.31 5.90
C GLY A 110 40.45 12.99 7.40
N GLU A 111 41.47 13.46 8.11
CA GLU A 111 41.59 13.35 9.57
C GLU A 111 41.42 14.72 10.24
N LYS A 112 42.02 15.76 9.67
CA LYS A 112 41.94 17.15 10.10
C LYS A 112 41.05 17.97 9.19
N THR A 113 40.39 18.95 9.79
CA THR A 113 39.53 19.91 9.10
C THR A 113 40.31 21.19 8.83
N ALA A 114 40.27 21.68 7.60
CA ALA A 114 40.86 22.97 7.22
C ALA A 114 39.79 24.04 7.06
N THR A 115 40.10 25.25 7.54
CA THR A 115 39.31 26.46 7.27
C THR A 115 40.07 27.35 6.30
N LEU A 116 39.35 28.08 5.45
CA LEU A 116 39.93 29.05 4.53
C LEU A 116 38.99 30.25 4.41
N SER A 117 39.46 31.42 4.83
CA SER A 117 38.77 32.69 4.60
C SER A 117 39.23 33.37 3.31
N GLY A 118 38.56 34.45 2.92
CA GLY A 118 38.87 35.19 1.69
C GLY A 118 38.31 34.48 0.45
N GLY A 119 37.99 35.23 -0.60
CA GLY A 119 37.39 34.65 -1.82
C GLY A 119 38.28 33.62 -2.50
N ILE A 120 37.70 32.77 -3.35
CA ILE A 120 38.44 31.84 -4.19
C ILE A 120 38.15 32.10 -5.68
N THR A 121 39.21 32.22 -6.46
CA THR A 121 39.19 32.10 -7.92
C THR A 121 39.76 30.75 -8.31
N ASN A 122 38.88 29.76 -8.52
CA ASN A 122 39.21 28.41 -8.90
C ASN A 122 39.21 28.25 -10.42
N ASN A 123 40.39 28.13 -11.03
CA ASN A 123 40.55 27.74 -12.44
C ASN A 123 41.16 26.34 -12.62
N GLY A 124 41.44 25.65 -11.51
CA GLY A 124 41.98 24.29 -11.44
C GLY A 124 40.98 23.34 -10.78
N THR A 125 41.37 22.70 -9.68
CA THR A 125 40.46 21.87 -8.86
C THR A 125 40.53 22.28 -7.39
N VAL A 126 39.38 22.45 -6.75
CA VAL A 126 39.29 22.54 -5.27
C VAL A 126 38.70 21.24 -4.74
N ILE A 127 39.36 20.64 -3.75
CA ILE A 127 38.98 19.34 -3.18
C ILE A 127 38.65 19.54 -1.70
N PHE A 128 37.48 19.08 -1.27
CA PHE A 128 37.09 18.99 0.13
C PHE A 128 37.31 17.55 0.62
N ASN A 129 38.21 17.40 1.59
CA ASN A 129 38.53 16.15 2.26
C ASN A 129 38.62 16.42 3.77
N GLN A 130 37.50 16.79 4.38
CA GLN A 130 37.47 17.28 5.76
C GLN A 130 37.45 16.13 6.76
N GLY A 131 38.03 16.35 7.95
CA GLY A 131 38.03 15.38 9.06
C GLY A 131 36.73 15.32 9.87
N SER A 132 35.84 16.29 9.68
CA SER A 132 34.54 16.39 10.36
C SER A 132 33.51 17.10 9.48
N ASP A 133 32.25 17.14 9.93
CA ASP A 133 31.25 18.03 9.35
C ASP A 133 31.76 19.47 9.30
N PHE A 134 31.53 20.15 8.19
CA PHE A 134 32.16 21.43 7.88
C PHE A 134 31.23 22.39 7.14
N THR A 135 31.24 23.65 7.57
CA THR A 135 30.53 24.75 6.89
C THR A 135 31.51 25.61 6.13
N PHE A 136 31.33 25.70 4.82
CA PHE A 136 32.16 26.51 3.93
C PHE A 136 31.41 27.78 3.51
N ALA A 137 31.81 28.90 4.09
CA ALA A 137 31.18 30.21 3.88
C ALA A 137 31.84 31.07 2.80
N THR A 138 32.96 30.61 2.26
CA THR A 138 33.78 31.38 1.33
C THR A 138 33.18 31.36 -0.07
N ASP A 139 33.08 32.55 -0.69
CA ASP A 139 32.65 32.70 -2.08
C ASP A 139 33.69 32.12 -3.04
N MET A 140 33.21 31.40 -4.07
CA MET A 140 34.06 30.77 -5.08
C MET A 140 33.61 31.17 -6.49
N THR A 141 34.57 31.47 -7.36
CA THR A 141 34.37 31.84 -8.78
C THR A 141 35.40 31.12 -9.66
N GLY A 142 35.27 31.22 -10.98
CA GLY A 142 36.24 30.69 -11.95
C GLY A 142 35.71 29.52 -12.76
N SER A 143 36.57 28.90 -13.55
CA SER A 143 36.20 27.83 -14.49
C SER A 143 36.60 26.42 -14.04
N GLY A 144 37.15 26.29 -12.83
CA GLY A 144 37.69 25.04 -12.31
C GLY A 144 36.63 24.11 -11.73
N ASN A 145 37.06 22.89 -11.43
CA ASN A 145 36.21 21.83 -10.87
C ASN A 145 36.23 21.83 -9.35
N VAL A 146 35.23 21.21 -8.74
CA VAL A 146 35.16 20.97 -7.30
C VAL A 146 34.94 19.48 -7.02
N GLU A 147 35.62 18.94 -6.02
CA GLU A 147 35.44 17.55 -5.58
C GLU A 147 35.19 17.51 -4.07
N LYS A 148 34.31 16.60 -3.65
CA LYS A 148 34.09 16.24 -2.23
C LYS A 148 34.35 14.76 -2.07
N VAL A 149 35.39 14.40 -1.33
CA VAL A 149 35.91 13.02 -1.25
C VAL A 149 35.70 12.33 0.09
N ASP A 150 35.54 13.08 1.19
CA ASP A 150 35.34 12.51 2.52
C ASP A 150 33.87 12.11 2.78
N SER A 151 33.61 11.41 3.88
CA SER A 151 32.27 10.93 4.26
C SER A 151 31.42 11.91 5.08
N ASN A 152 31.97 13.06 5.48
CA ASN A 152 31.30 14.02 6.36
C ASN A 152 30.33 14.92 5.59
N THR A 153 29.58 15.73 6.33
CA THR A 153 28.67 16.73 5.78
C THR A 153 29.42 18.01 5.41
N LEU A 154 29.34 18.43 4.15
CA LEU A 154 29.78 19.75 3.69
C LEU A 154 28.57 20.67 3.51
N THR A 155 28.50 21.74 4.28
CA THR A 155 27.46 22.77 4.15
C THR A 155 28.01 24.00 3.46
N LEU A 156 27.56 24.29 2.25
CA LEU A 156 27.90 25.49 1.50
C LEU A 156 26.95 26.64 1.91
N THR A 157 27.51 27.75 2.38
CA THR A 157 26.74 28.96 2.73
C THR A 157 27.14 30.19 1.91
N GLY A 158 28.27 30.12 1.19
CA GLY A 158 28.74 31.19 0.30
C GLY A 158 28.12 31.16 -1.10
N LYS A 159 28.50 32.12 -1.94
CA LYS A 159 28.18 32.17 -3.36
C LYS A 159 29.23 31.42 -4.16
N ASN A 160 28.87 30.23 -4.64
CA ASN A 160 29.72 29.38 -5.45
C ASN A 160 29.34 29.52 -6.93
N SER A 161 29.88 30.55 -7.58
CA SER A 161 29.61 30.92 -8.98
C SER A 161 30.71 30.47 -9.94
N TYR A 162 31.29 29.29 -9.72
CA TYR A 162 32.20 28.67 -10.67
C TYR A 162 31.43 27.92 -11.79
N THR A 163 32.08 27.71 -12.93
CA THR A 163 31.46 27.10 -14.12
C THR A 163 32.01 25.72 -14.48
N GLY A 164 32.93 25.16 -13.69
CA GLY A 164 33.37 23.78 -13.86
C GLY A 164 32.46 22.79 -13.13
N ASP A 165 32.72 21.51 -13.34
CA ASP A 165 31.91 20.42 -12.80
C ASP A 165 32.18 20.20 -11.30
N THR A 166 31.21 19.58 -10.62
CA THR A 166 31.33 19.15 -9.22
C THR A 166 31.15 17.65 -9.12
N VAL A 167 32.03 16.95 -8.41
CA VAL A 167 31.88 15.51 -8.15
C VAL A 167 31.80 15.25 -6.65
N LEU A 168 30.74 14.56 -6.24
CA LEU A 168 30.50 14.16 -4.87
C LEU A 168 30.73 12.64 -4.77
N HIS A 169 31.88 12.25 -4.23
CA HIS A 169 32.26 10.84 -4.10
C HIS A 169 31.65 10.15 -2.87
N GLY A 170 31.24 10.92 -1.87
CA GLY A 170 30.63 10.39 -0.64
C GLY A 170 30.18 11.48 0.33
N GLY A 171 29.52 11.03 1.39
CA GLY A 171 28.99 11.92 2.43
C GLY A 171 27.82 12.77 1.94
N THR A 172 27.52 13.83 2.68
CA THR A 172 26.40 14.73 2.37
C THR A 172 26.92 16.10 1.96
N THR A 173 26.39 16.66 0.88
CA THR A 173 26.63 18.06 0.50
C THR A 173 25.32 18.83 0.52
N LEU A 174 25.31 19.93 1.28
CA LEU A 174 24.16 20.78 1.50
C LEU A 174 24.41 22.18 0.95
N VAL A 175 23.49 22.71 0.15
CA VAL A 175 23.48 24.13 -0.24
C VAL A 175 22.45 24.86 0.62
N SER A 176 22.92 25.71 1.54
CA SER A 176 22.05 26.39 2.51
C SER A 176 21.20 27.50 1.88
N THR A 177 20.15 27.93 2.60
CA THR A 177 19.36 29.10 2.23
C THR A 177 20.23 30.34 2.05
N GLY A 178 20.06 31.01 0.90
CA GLY A 178 20.83 32.20 0.52
C GLY A 178 22.19 31.92 -0.12
N ALA A 179 22.63 30.65 -0.16
CA ALA A 179 23.79 30.21 -0.92
C ALA A 179 23.42 29.97 -2.39
N THR A 180 24.44 29.99 -3.25
CA THR A 180 24.30 29.67 -4.68
C THR A 180 25.34 28.62 -5.07
N LEU A 181 24.97 27.69 -5.94
CA LEU A 181 25.86 26.76 -6.63
C LEU A 181 25.68 26.88 -8.14
N GLY A 182 26.77 27.18 -8.83
CA GLY A 182 26.82 27.38 -10.27
C GLY A 182 26.39 28.76 -10.73
N VAL A 183 26.36 28.91 -12.06
CA VAL A 183 25.97 30.13 -12.75
C VAL A 183 24.78 29.82 -13.66
N LYS A 184 23.76 30.68 -13.64
CA LYS A 184 22.59 30.54 -14.49
C LYS A 184 22.98 30.40 -15.97
N GLY A 185 22.44 29.37 -16.64
CA GLY A 185 22.73 29.07 -18.04
C GLY A 185 24.07 28.37 -18.29
N SER A 186 24.77 27.94 -17.23
CA SER A 186 25.92 27.06 -17.34
C SER A 186 25.48 25.62 -17.65
N ASN A 187 26.33 24.87 -18.34
CA ASN A 187 26.14 23.43 -18.58
C ASN A 187 26.87 22.55 -17.55
N ALA A 188 27.50 23.16 -16.55
CA ALA A 188 28.23 22.45 -15.51
C ALA A 188 27.33 21.48 -14.75
N THR A 189 27.88 20.32 -14.38
CA THR A 189 27.13 19.23 -13.75
C THR A 189 27.65 18.92 -12.35
N VAL A 190 26.72 18.71 -11.41
CA VAL A 190 27.01 18.05 -10.13
C VAL A 190 26.76 16.55 -10.31
N THR A 191 27.82 15.75 -10.22
CA THR A 191 27.75 14.29 -10.26
C THR A 191 27.67 13.75 -8.84
N VAL A 192 26.60 13.03 -8.53
CA VAL A 192 26.37 12.40 -7.22
C VAL A 192 26.67 10.91 -7.35
N GLU A 193 27.80 10.47 -6.82
CA GLU A 193 28.23 9.08 -6.90
C GLU A 193 27.60 8.20 -5.80
N ASN A 194 27.90 6.90 -5.84
CA ASN A 194 27.42 5.93 -4.87
C ASN A 194 27.80 6.32 -3.43
N GLY A 195 26.80 6.40 -2.55
CA GLY A 195 27.00 6.78 -1.15
C GLY A 195 27.15 8.28 -0.90
N ALA A 196 27.00 9.11 -1.95
CA ALA A 196 26.89 10.55 -1.82
C ALA A 196 25.42 11.00 -1.80
N THR A 197 25.14 12.03 -1.01
CA THR A 197 23.84 12.69 -0.92
C THR A 197 23.99 14.18 -1.22
N PHE A 198 23.15 14.72 -2.10
CA PHE A 198 23.08 16.15 -2.39
C PHE A 198 21.68 16.69 -2.07
N ALA A 199 21.59 17.78 -1.32
CA ALA A 199 20.33 18.47 -1.03
C ALA A 199 20.52 19.99 -1.01
N THR A 200 19.44 20.73 -1.30
CA THR A 200 19.50 22.19 -1.40
C THR A 200 18.29 22.89 -0.79
N ALA A 201 18.57 23.92 0.01
CA ALA A 201 17.64 24.98 0.37
C ALA A 201 18.06 26.34 -0.23
N GLY A 202 19.09 26.35 -1.07
CA GLY A 202 19.61 27.51 -1.80
C GLY A 202 19.44 27.38 -3.31
N GLU A 203 20.07 28.28 -4.07
CA GLU A 203 19.94 28.33 -5.53
C GLU A 203 20.96 27.42 -6.21
N VAL A 204 20.51 26.36 -6.88
CA VAL A 204 21.38 25.47 -7.66
C VAL A 204 21.10 25.67 -9.16
N ASN A 205 22.11 26.13 -9.90
CA ASN A 205 22.03 26.42 -11.34
C ASN A 205 22.68 25.35 -12.23
N ASN A 206 23.33 24.36 -11.62
CA ASN A 206 23.95 23.25 -12.33
C ASN A 206 22.91 22.22 -12.80
N ASN A 207 23.30 21.45 -13.82
CA ASN A 207 22.68 20.16 -14.06
C ASN A 207 23.06 19.18 -12.94
N ILE A 208 22.23 18.18 -12.67
CA ILE A 208 22.52 17.12 -11.70
C ILE A 208 22.53 15.77 -12.41
N ALA A 209 23.59 14.99 -12.20
CA ALA A 209 23.69 13.60 -12.61
C ALA A 209 23.78 12.72 -11.36
N VAL A 210 22.69 12.03 -11.03
CA VAL A 210 22.65 11.08 -9.93
C VAL A 210 23.06 9.71 -10.48
N LEU A 211 24.17 9.16 -10.03
CA LEU A 211 24.60 7.82 -10.44
C LEU A 211 23.95 6.75 -9.56
N SER A 212 24.09 5.48 -9.96
CA SER A 212 23.60 4.36 -9.17
C SER A 212 24.17 4.38 -7.75
N GLY A 213 23.29 4.34 -6.75
CA GLY A 213 23.62 4.45 -5.33
C GLY A 213 23.81 5.88 -4.81
N GLY A 214 23.77 6.90 -5.68
CA GLY A 214 23.75 8.31 -5.30
C GLY A 214 22.33 8.79 -4.98
N THR A 215 22.22 9.84 -4.17
CA THR A 215 20.93 10.41 -3.75
C THR A 215 20.86 11.92 -3.99
N LEU A 216 19.86 12.37 -4.74
CA LEU A 216 19.38 13.75 -4.74
C LEU A 216 18.18 13.83 -3.80
N ALA A 217 18.26 14.64 -2.75
CA ALA A 217 17.26 14.68 -1.69
C ALA A 217 16.62 16.06 -1.53
N ALA A 218 15.35 16.06 -1.12
CA ALA A 218 14.72 17.22 -0.50
C ALA A 218 15.46 17.60 0.80
N TRP A 219 15.40 18.86 1.20
CA TRP A 219 16.19 19.42 2.30
C TRP A 219 15.94 18.69 3.62
N ASN A 220 14.67 18.47 3.98
CA ASN A 220 14.25 17.76 5.19
C ASN A 220 14.22 16.23 5.05
N ALA A 221 14.52 15.70 3.86
CA ALA A 221 14.82 14.27 3.70
C ALA A 221 16.22 13.92 4.23
N VAL A 222 17.09 14.92 4.43
CA VAL A 222 18.36 14.76 5.15
C VAL A 222 18.14 14.92 6.65
N GLN A 223 18.59 13.94 7.43
CA GLN A 223 18.41 13.92 8.89
C GLN A 223 19.00 15.18 9.56
N GLY A 224 18.23 15.78 10.46
CA GLY A 224 18.63 16.97 11.22
C GLY A 224 18.22 18.31 10.58
N ASN A 225 17.82 18.30 9.31
CA ASN A 225 17.26 19.47 8.65
C ASN A 225 15.76 19.63 8.94
N SER A 226 15.34 20.86 9.25
CA SER A 226 13.92 21.19 9.44
C SER A 226 13.19 21.32 8.11
N THR A 227 11.89 21.04 8.09
CA THR A 227 11.01 21.37 6.95
C THR A 227 11.05 22.86 6.63
N LEU A 228 11.32 23.19 5.37
CA LEU A 228 11.33 24.54 4.83
C LEU A 228 10.37 24.60 3.64
N SER A 229 9.52 25.63 3.59
CA SER A 229 8.54 25.81 2.51
C SER A 229 8.72 27.14 1.77
N ALA A 230 9.92 27.73 1.86
CA ALA A 230 10.24 28.97 1.16
C ALA A 230 10.41 28.71 -0.35
N SER A 231 10.07 29.71 -1.17
CA SER A 231 10.28 29.64 -2.62
C SER A 231 11.75 29.42 -2.96
N GLY A 232 12.03 28.45 -3.83
CA GLY A 232 13.39 28.08 -4.26
C GLY A 232 14.08 27.02 -3.39
N VAL A 233 13.47 26.58 -2.29
CA VAL A 233 13.89 25.35 -1.60
C VAL A 233 13.58 24.15 -2.49
N ASP A 234 14.40 23.08 -2.39
CA ASP A 234 14.22 21.85 -3.17
C ASP A 234 14.14 22.10 -4.68
N THR A 235 14.83 23.14 -5.15
CA THR A 235 14.78 23.58 -6.54
C THR A 235 16.12 23.42 -7.23
N ILE A 236 16.10 22.75 -8.39
CA ILE A 236 17.23 22.62 -9.31
C ILE A 236 16.91 23.43 -10.57
N ASN A 237 17.73 24.42 -10.93
CA ASN A 237 17.57 25.26 -12.12
C ASN A 237 18.28 24.73 -13.38
N GLY A 238 18.60 23.43 -13.38
CA GLY A 238 19.18 22.70 -14.49
C GLY A 238 18.47 21.37 -14.72
N ASN A 239 18.98 20.58 -15.66
CA ASN A 239 18.45 19.26 -15.97
C ASN A 239 18.87 18.24 -14.92
N VAL A 240 18.03 17.24 -14.66
CA VAL A 240 18.33 16.13 -13.74
C VAL A 240 18.33 14.82 -14.51
N THR A 241 19.48 14.13 -14.52
CA THR A 241 19.58 12.73 -14.93
C THR A 241 19.63 11.85 -13.68
N ASN A 242 18.64 11.00 -13.48
CA ASN A 242 18.51 10.15 -12.32
C ASN A 242 18.81 8.68 -12.67
N GLY A 243 19.96 8.19 -12.22
CA GLY A 243 20.33 6.76 -12.21
C GLY A 243 20.38 6.16 -10.80
N GLY A 244 20.02 6.94 -9.77
CA GLY A 244 20.03 6.55 -8.37
C GLY A 244 18.68 6.84 -7.72
N THR A 245 18.66 7.66 -6.67
CA THR A 245 17.44 8.01 -5.94
C THR A 245 17.19 9.51 -5.94
N LEU A 246 15.96 9.90 -6.29
CA LEU A 246 15.37 11.20 -5.99
C LEU A 246 14.48 11.03 -4.74
N LEU A 247 14.95 11.50 -3.59
CA LEU A 247 14.35 11.29 -2.28
C LEU A 247 13.57 12.52 -1.82
N LEU A 248 12.24 12.47 -1.94
CA LEU A 248 11.34 13.52 -1.43
C LEU A 248 10.82 13.19 -0.04
N SER A 249 10.66 11.92 0.31
CA SER A 249 10.14 11.50 1.62
C SER A 249 10.97 12.10 2.77
N ALA A 250 10.33 12.93 3.59
CA ALA A 250 10.99 13.59 4.71
C ALA A 250 11.48 12.59 5.77
N ALA A 251 12.62 12.88 6.40
CA ALA A 251 13.23 12.01 7.42
C ALA A 251 12.41 11.93 8.72
N ASP A 252 11.51 12.88 8.94
CA ASP A 252 10.60 12.94 10.10
C ASP A 252 9.23 12.29 9.82
N ASN A 253 9.09 11.60 8.68
CA ASN A 253 7.83 11.01 8.21
C ASN A 253 6.70 12.04 8.05
N SER A 254 7.02 13.27 7.66
CA SER A 254 6.03 14.25 7.21
C SER A 254 5.76 14.14 5.70
N VAL A 255 4.71 14.82 5.25
CA VAL A 255 4.28 14.98 3.85
C VAL A 255 4.26 16.45 3.47
N GLY A 256 4.36 16.72 2.18
CA GLY A 256 4.17 18.05 1.59
C GLY A 256 5.44 18.69 1.02
N ASN A 257 6.51 17.92 0.85
CA ASN A 257 7.69 18.40 0.13
C ASN A 257 7.34 18.63 -1.34
N ASN A 258 7.75 19.77 -1.88
CA ASN A 258 7.52 20.12 -3.28
C ASN A 258 8.86 20.32 -3.97
N PHE A 259 9.38 19.26 -4.59
CA PHE A 259 10.66 19.30 -5.27
C PHE A 259 10.48 19.82 -6.69
N THR A 260 11.26 20.81 -7.11
CA THR A 260 11.13 21.43 -8.42
C THR A 260 12.39 21.25 -9.26
N ILE A 261 12.21 20.70 -10.45
CA ILE A 261 13.22 20.64 -11.51
C ILE A 261 12.81 21.66 -12.57
N ASN A 262 13.49 22.81 -12.57
CA ASN A 262 13.33 23.87 -13.56
C ASN A 262 14.12 23.55 -14.85
N GLY A 263 13.90 22.34 -15.39
CA GLY A 263 14.61 21.76 -16.51
C GLY A 263 14.01 20.41 -16.90
N ASP A 264 14.74 19.63 -17.69
CA ASP A 264 14.32 18.28 -18.08
C ASP A 264 14.69 17.23 -17.02
N TYR A 265 13.85 16.20 -16.89
CA TYR A 265 14.12 15.01 -16.09
C TYR A 265 14.39 13.81 -17.00
N THR A 266 15.43 13.02 -16.71
CA THR A 266 15.70 11.75 -17.40
C THR A 266 15.99 10.65 -16.40
N GLY A 267 15.08 9.70 -16.28
CA GLY A 267 15.25 8.51 -15.43
C GLY A 267 15.99 7.38 -16.16
N SER A 268 16.70 6.54 -15.42
CA SER A 268 17.39 5.35 -15.94
C SER A 268 16.81 4.07 -15.33
N ASP A 269 17.14 2.92 -15.92
CA ASP A 269 16.73 1.65 -15.32
C ASP A 269 17.22 1.50 -13.86
N GLY A 270 16.33 1.04 -12.98
CA GLY A 270 16.57 0.93 -11.55
C GLY A 270 16.47 2.24 -10.75
N SER A 271 16.38 3.42 -11.38
CA SER A 271 16.27 4.68 -10.64
C SER A 271 14.95 4.81 -9.90
N GLN A 272 14.95 5.49 -8.76
CA GLN A 272 13.79 5.62 -7.88
C GLN A 272 13.42 7.09 -7.65
N ILE A 273 12.12 7.34 -7.48
CA ILE A 273 11.53 8.54 -6.91
C ILE A 273 10.77 8.10 -5.66
N VAL A 274 11.13 8.64 -4.49
CA VAL A 274 10.61 8.18 -3.20
C VAL A 274 9.85 9.29 -2.50
N MET A 275 8.58 9.04 -2.17
CA MET A 275 7.64 10.04 -1.66
C MET A 275 6.85 9.51 -0.45
N ASN A 276 6.45 10.42 0.42
CA ASN A 276 5.45 10.19 1.45
C ASN A 276 4.09 10.74 0.99
N SER A 277 3.01 10.06 1.38
CA SER A 277 1.64 10.51 1.12
C SER A 277 0.73 10.12 2.26
N THR A 278 -0.22 10.97 2.63
CA THR A 278 -1.36 10.57 3.47
C THR A 278 -2.46 10.12 2.51
N LEU A 279 -2.50 8.82 2.21
CA LEU A 279 -3.39 8.29 1.16
C LEU A 279 -4.87 8.46 1.55
N GLY A 280 -5.65 9.01 0.62
CA GLY A 280 -7.06 9.34 0.80
C GLY A 280 -7.71 9.79 -0.51
N GLU A 281 -8.56 10.81 -0.44
CA GLU A 281 -9.22 11.46 -1.58
C GLU A 281 -8.22 12.32 -2.40
N ASP A 282 -8.65 12.86 -3.54
CA ASP A 282 -7.83 13.63 -4.50
C ASP A 282 -6.96 14.73 -3.87
N ASN A 283 -7.48 15.43 -2.87
CA ASN A 283 -6.80 16.58 -2.23
C ASN A 283 -5.92 16.17 -1.03
N SER A 284 -5.70 14.87 -0.82
CA SER A 284 -4.97 14.41 0.34
C SER A 284 -3.50 14.86 0.29
N PRO A 285 -2.90 15.25 1.43
CA PRO A 285 -1.53 15.75 1.45
C PRO A 285 -0.53 14.70 0.94
N THR A 286 0.33 15.12 0.01
CA THR A 286 1.36 14.27 -0.58
C THR A 286 2.62 15.09 -0.85
N ASP A 287 3.78 14.43 -0.84
CA ASP A 287 4.95 14.97 -1.51
C ASP A 287 4.69 15.04 -3.02
N HIS A 288 5.32 16.02 -3.67
CA HIS A 288 5.05 16.37 -5.05
C HIS A 288 6.34 16.70 -5.80
N LEU A 289 6.47 16.20 -7.02
CA LEU A 289 7.56 16.52 -7.94
C LEU A 289 7.05 17.39 -9.10
N THR A 290 7.65 18.57 -9.25
CA THR A 290 7.36 19.46 -10.38
C THR A 290 8.52 19.46 -11.36
N ILE A 291 8.28 19.11 -12.63
CA ILE A 291 9.24 19.18 -13.74
C ILE A 291 8.73 20.24 -14.71
N THR A 292 9.42 21.36 -14.86
CA THR A 292 8.95 22.42 -15.78
C THR A 292 9.31 22.14 -17.24
N GLY A 293 10.31 21.29 -17.49
CA GLY A 293 10.70 20.82 -18.82
C GLY A 293 10.03 19.49 -19.19
N SER A 294 10.70 18.71 -20.03
CA SER A 294 10.24 17.40 -20.48
C SER A 294 10.75 16.27 -19.57
N SER A 295 10.05 15.14 -19.55
CA SER A 295 10.45 13.91 -18.86
C SER A 295 10.78 12.80 -19.87
N PHE A 296 11.85 12.05 -19.62
CA PHE A 296 12.31 10.94 -20.46
C PHE A 296 12.75 9.72 -19.62
N GLY A 297 12.86 8.56 -20.28
CA GLY A 297 13.43 7.35 -19.69
C GLY A 297 12.46 6.60 -18.79
N GLN A 298 12.92 6.04 -17.67
CA GLN A 298 12.06 5.30 -16.73
C GLN A 298 12.47 5.49 -15.27
N SER A 299 11.53 5.35 -14.33
CA SER A 299 11.83 5.33 -12.89
C SER A 299 10.76 4.58 -12.10
N GLY A 300 11.18 3.89 -11.04
CA GLY A 300 10.28 3.39 -10.02
C GLY A 300 9.79 4.52 -9.13
N VAL A 301 8.51 4.50 -8.74
CA VAL A 301 7.91 5.42 -7.78
C VAL A 301 7.56 4.64 -6.52
N SER A 302 8.16 5.00 -5.39
CA SER A 302 7.87 4.40 -4.09
C SER A 302 7.06 5.37 -3.25
N ILE A 303 5.85 4.98 -2.88
CA ILE A 303 4.96 5.75 -2.00
C ILE A 303 4.89 5.09 -0.63
N THR A 304 5.10 5.88 0.42
CA THR A 304 4.87 5.46 1.80
C THR A 304 3.61 6.14 2.34
N ASN A 305 2.64 5.36 2.81
CA ASN A 305 1.44 5.89 3.44
C ASN A 305 1.75 6.37 4.87
N ILE A 306 1.65 7.68 5.11
CA ILE A 306 1.84 8.31 6.42
C ILE A 306 0.47 8.55 7.05
N GLY A 307 -0.10 7.47 7.59
CA GLY A 307 -1.33 7.53 8.40
C GLY A 307 -2.62 7.86 7.64
N GLY A 308 -2.61 7.76 6.30
CA GLY A 308 -3.81 7.89 5.50
C GLY A 308 -4.74 6.70 5.69
N ALA A 309 -6.04 6.96 5.83
CA ALA A 309 -7.05 5.92 5.98
C ALA A 309 -7.31 5.17 4.66
N GLY A 310 -6.97 5.79 3.53
CA GLY A 310 -7.44 5.38 2.22
C GLY A 310 -8.86 5.88 1.95
N ALA A 311 -9.12 6.24 0.71
CA ALA A 311 -10.44 6.62 0.22
C ALA A 311 -10.45 6.49 -1.31
N GLN A 312 -11.65 6.54 -1.89
CA GLN A 312 -11.78 6.64 -3.33
C GLN A 312 -11.24 7.98 -3.84
N THR A 313 -10.41 7.95 -4.88
CA THR A 313 -10.06 9.13 -5.68
C THR A 313 -11.06 9.31 -6.82
N ILE A 314 -11.51 10.55 -7.05
CA ILE A 314 -12.42 10.92 -8.15
C ILE A 314 -11.63 11.42 -9.36
N ASN A 315 -10.62 12.26 -9.16
CA ASN A 315 -9.73 12.77 -10.21
C ASN A 315 -8.32 12.20 -10.07
N GLY A 316 -7.97 11.63 -8.92
CA GLY A 316 -6.62 11.17 -8.60
C GLY A 316 -5.86 12.19 -7.76
N MET A 317 -4.89 11.70 -7.00
CA MET A 317 -3.93 12.51 -6.25
C MET A 317 -2.70 12.80 -7.12
N GLU A 318 -2.52 14.04 -7.58
CA GLU A 318 -1.36 14.42 -8.39
C GLU A 318 -0.07 14.30 -7.57
N ILE A 319 0.91 13.54 -8.08
CA ILE A 319 2.22 13.38 -7.42
C ILE A 319 3.38 13.85 -8.30
N VAL A 320 3.20 13.92 -9.62
CA VAL A 320 4.20 14.47 -10.54
C VAL A 320 3.53 15.36 -11.58
N SER A 321 4.00 16.61 -11.65
CA SER A 321 3.58 17.59 -12.66
C SER A 321 4.68 17.78 -13.72
N ILE A 322 4.33 17.77 -15.00
CA ILE A 322 5.26 17.87 -16.13
C ILE A 322 4.79 18.95 -17.10
N GLY A 323 5.58 20.02 -17.23
CA GLY A 323 5.25 21.16 -18.09
C GLY A 323 5.57 20.97 -19.57
N GLY A 324 6.49 20.05 -19.89
CA GLY A 324 6.92 19.70 -21.25
C GLY A 324 6.34 18.38 -21.77
N SER A 325 7.08 17.70 -22.64
CA SER A 325 6.70 16.36 -23.11
C SER A 325 6.85 15.34 -21.99
N SER A 326 5.83 14.51 -21.76
CA SER A 326 5.83 13.51 -20.68
C SER A 326 6.08 12.10 -21.24
N GLU A 327 7.31 11.82 -21.64
CA GLU A 327 7.70 10.55 -22.29
C GLU A 327 8.29 9.52 -21.32
N ALA A 328 8.62 9.94 -20.09
CA ALA A 328 9.13 9.03 -19.06
C ALA A 328 8.09 7.97 -18.68
N GLN A 329 8.54 6.74 -18.48
CA GLN A 329 7.71 5.66 -17.93
C GLN A 329 7.90 5.59 -16.41
N LEU A 330 6.88 6.01 -15.67
CA LEU A 330 6.85 5.92 -14.22
C LEU A 330 6.01 4.71 -13.79
N THR A 331 6.56 3.87 -12.93
CA THR A 331 5.87 2.66 -12.44
C THR A 331 5.98 2.56 -10.94
N LEU A 332 4.92 2.15 -10.24
CA LEU A 332 5.01 1.88 -8.81
C LEU A 332 6.04 0.78 -8.52
N ALA A 333 6.93 1.04 -7.57
CA ALA A 333 7.95 0.08 -7.15
C ALA A 333 7.37 -1.10 -6.36
N LYS A 334 6.20 -0.91 -5.74
CA LYS A 334 5.36 -1.93 -5.09
C LYS A 334 3.89 -1.48 -5.10
N PRO A 335 2.92 -2.39 -4.93
CA PRO A 335 1.52 -2.01 -4.74
C PRO A 335 1.35 -1.01 -3.58
N VAL A 336 0.45 -0.05 -3.74
CA VAL A 336 0.19 1.00 -2.75
C VAL A 336 -1.23 0.80 -2.20
N VAL A 337 -1.35 0.45 -0.92
CA VAL A 337 -2.63 0.15 -0.27
C VAL A 337 -2.80 1.02 0.97
N ALA A 338 -4.01 1.53 1.18
CA ALA A 338 -4.43 2.18 2.42
C ALA A 338 -5.87 1.79 2.76
N GLY A 339 -6.08 1.25 3.96
CA GLY A 339 -7.39 0.77 4.36
C GLY A 339 -7.90 -0.32 3.41
N ALA A 340 -9.12 -0.13 2.91
CA ALA A 340 -9.75 -1.01 1.93
C ALA A 340 -9.32 -0.74 0.47
N TRP A 341 -8.51 0.31 0.22
CA TRP A 341 -8.27 0.86 -1.12
C TRP A 341 -6.86 0.56 -1.63
N GLU A 342 -6.77 0.22 -2.91
CA GLU A 342 -5.51 0.08 -3.64
C GLU A 342 -5.36 1.25 -4.62
N TYR A 343 -4.17 1.87 -4.63
CA TYR A 343 -3.82 3.00 -5.47
C TYR A 343 -2.86 2.57 -6.57
N ASN A 344 -3.22 2.89 -7.81
CA ASN A 344 -2.41 2.70 -9.00
C ASN A 344 -1.87 4.04 -9.50
N LEU A 345 -0.79 3.99 -10.27
CA LEU A 345 -0.16 5.17 -10.86
C LEU A 345 -0.53 5.29 -12.33
N TYR A 346 -1.20 6.39 -12.69
CA TYR A 346 -1.62 6.65 -14.06
C TYR A 346 -1.14 8.00 -14.56
N GLN A 347 -0.84 8.05 -15.85
CA GLN A 347 -0.60 9.29 -16.57
C GLN A 347 -1.91 9.80 -17.16
N HIS A 348 -2.23 11.07 -16.92
CA HIS A 348 -3.40 11.72 -17.49
C HIS A 348 -3.09 12.36 -18.84
N SER A 349 -4.14 12.81 -19.54
CA SER A 349 -4.04 13.46 -20.85
C SER A 349 -3.28 14.78 -20.85
N ASP A 350 -3.10 15.39 -19.67
CA ASP A 350 -2.27 16.58 -19.46
C ASP A 350 -0.78 16.25 -19.33
N GLY A 351 -0.41 14.96 -19.28
CA GLY A 351 0.95 14.47 -19.12
C GLY A 351 1.39 14.30 -17.67
N ASN A 352 0.57 14.68 -16.69
CA ASN A 352 0.88 14.56 -15.27
C ASN A 352 0.56 13.16 -14.75
N TRP A 353 1.11 12.81 -13.58
CA TRP A 353 0.97 11.48 -12.99
C TRP A 353 0.23 11.54 -11.65
N TYR A 354 -0.76 10.66 -11.51
CA TYR A 354 -1.70 10.62 -10.41
C TYR A 354 -1.72 9.24 -9.74
N LEU A 355 -1.86 9.23 -8.42
CA LEU A 355 -2.30 8.04 -7.69
C LEU A 355 -3.81 7.98 -7.73
N GLU A 356 -4.36 6.87 -8.21
CA GLU A 356 -5.80 6.66 -8.30
C GLU A 356 -6.22 5.30 -7.75
N SER A 357 -7.30 5.30 -6.99
CA SER A 357 -8.00 4.08 -6.57
C SER A 357 -9.03 3.63 -7.62
N LYS A 358 -8.60 3.60 -8.89
CA LYS A 358 -9.45 3.33 -10.06
C LYS A 358 -8.88 2.23 -10.94
N ALA A 359 -9.81 1.55 -11.61
CA ALA A 359 -9.57 0.52 -12.59
C ALA A 359 -8.68 1.03 -13.72
N THR A 360 -7.83 0.16 -14.26
CA THR A 360 -7.23 0.40 -15.58
C THR A 360 -8.36 0.65 -16.59
N PRO A 361 -8.35 1.75 -17.36
CA PRO A 361 -9.26 1.89 -18.50
C PRO A 361 -9.05 0.65 -19.39
N SER A 362 -10.11 -0.12 -19.65
CA SER A 362 -9.99 -1.23 -20.60
C SER A 362 -9.82 -0.64 -21.99
N ASP A 363 -8.81 -1.10 -22.74
CA ASP A 363 -8.71 -0.88 -24.19
C ASP A 363 -9.77 -1.68 -24.98
N ASP A 364 -10.91 -2.02 -24.36
CA ASP A 364 -12.00 -2.72 -25.04
C ASP A 364 -12.85 -1.69 -25.79
N PRO A 365 -12.89 -1.71 -27.14
CA PRO A 365 -13.77 -0.82 -27.88
C PRO A 365 -15.21 -1.07 -27.43
N SER A 366 -15.91 0.01 -27.05
CA SER A 366 -17.31 -0.01 -26.67
C SER A 366 -18.11 -0.88 -27.64
N ASP A 367 -18.55 -2.06 -27.18
CA ASP A 367 -19.51 -2.88 -27.92
C ASP A 367 -20.84 -2.12 -27.90
N ASP A 368 -21.20 -1.59 -29.07
CA ASP A 368 -22.41 -0.82 -29.30
C ASP A 368 -23.60 -1.78 -29.11
N THR A 369 -24.27 -1.65 -27.97
CA THR A 369 -25.50 -2.38 -27.65
C THR A 369 -26.62 -1.93 -28.60
N ASP A 370 -26.80 -2.64 -29.70
CA ASP A 370 -28.09 -2.66 -30.42
C ASP A 370 -28.89 -3.89 -29.97
N ASP A 371 -29.73 -3.65 -28.96
CA ASP A 371 -30.77 -4.55 -28.47
C ASP A 371 -31.85 -4.76 -29.54
N GLY A 372 -31.61 -5.73 -30.42
CA GLY A 372 -32.62 -6.29 -31.32
C GLY A 372 -33.32 -7.49 -30.70
N GLY A 373 -34.30 -7.26 -29.81
CA GLY A 373 -35.10 -8.33 -29.21
C GLY A 373 -35.87 -9.17 -30.23
N ASN A 374 -35.86 -10.50 -30.06
CA ASN A 374 -37.05 -11.31 -30.31
C ASN A 374 -36.97 -12.67 -29.59
N THR A 375 -38.01 -12.97 -28.83
CA THR A 375 -38.42 -14.29 -28.36
C THR A 375 -38.74 -15.21 -29.55
N ASP A 376 -38.28 -16.46 -29.55
CA ASP A 376 -39.17 -17.63 -29.55
C ASP A 376 -38.42 -18.97 -29.57
N ASP A 377 -39.12 -19.95 -29.02
CA ASP A 377 -38.83 -21.36 -28.83
C ASP A 377 -38.13 -22.12 -29.97
N GLY A 378 -37.23 -23.01 -29.56
CA GLY A 378 -37.31 -24.44 -29.91
C GLY A 378 -36.67 -24.90 -31.21
N GLY A 379 -35.82 -25.93 -31.11
CA GLY A 379 -35.59 -26.85 -32.24
C GLY A 379 -34.15 -27.31 -32.45
N ASN A 380 -33.80 -28.37 -31.73
CA ASN A 380 -33.03 -29.55 -32.14
C ASN A 380 -32.19 -29.57 -33.45
N THR A 381 -31.13 -30.38 -33.34
CA THR A 381 -30.44 -31.21 -34.35
C THR A 381 -29.29 -30.64 -35.19
N ASP A 382 -28.12 -31.17 -34.82
CA ASP A 382 -27.18 -31.96 -35.61
C ASP A 382 -26.29 -31.34 -36.69
N ASN A 383 -25.00 -31.61 -36.45
CA ASN A 383 -23.96 -32.01 -37.39
C ASN A 383 -23.50 -30.99 -38.43
N GLY A 384 -22.25 -30.59 -38.22
CA GLY A 384 -21.22 -31.23 -39.02
C GLY A 384 -20.36 -30.27 -39.82
N GLY A 385 -19.06 -30.36 -39.58
CA GLY A 385 -18.13 -30.52 -40.68
C GLY A 385 -17.42 -29.27 -41.15
N ASN A 386 -16.17 -29.25 -40.72
CA ASN A 386 -14.99 -29.06 -41.56
C ASN A 386 -14.44 -27.64 -41.72
N ALA A 387 -13.24 -27.52 -41.16
CA ALA A 387 -12.23 -26.58 -41.55
C ALA A 387 -11.98 -26.61 -43.06
N ASP A 388 -11.68 -25.44 -43.63
CA ASP A 388 -10.59 -25.34 -44.58
C ASP A 388 -9.82 -24.04 -44.33
N ASN A 389 -8.51 -24.22 -44.36
CA ASN A 389 -7.50 -23.31 -43.92
C ASN A 389 -6.83 -22.70 -45.15
N GLY A 390 -6.57 -21.39 -45.10
CA GLY A 390 -5.42 -20.77 -45.73
C GLY A 390 -5.58 -20.24 -47.15
N GLY A 391 -5.02 -19.05 -47.37
CA GLY A 391 -4.49 -18.71 -48.69
C GLY A 391 -4.52 -17.25 -49.11
N ASN A 392 -3.66 -16.46 -48.48
CA ASN A 392 -2.84 -15.40 -49.08
C ASN A 392 -3.48 -14.12 -49.69
N THR A 393 -2.97 -13.02 -49.14
CA THR A 393 -2.77 -11.67 -49.69
C THR A 393 -2.67 -11.56 -51.22
N ASP A 394 -3.30 -10.51 -51.75
CA ASP A 394 -2.67 -9.72 -52.81
C ASP A 394 -3.01 -8.22 -52.71
N ASN A 395 -1.98 -7.43 -52.98
CA ASN A 395 -1.90 -5.98 -52.95
C ASN A 395 -2.66 -5.35 -54.13
N GLY A 396 -3.22 -4.16 -53.96
CA GLY A 396 -3.67 -3.37 -55.11
C GLY A 396 -4.48 -2.13 -54.72
N GLY A 397 -3.80 -1.00 -54.60
CA GLY A 397 -4.46 0.29 -54.40
C GLY A 397 -5.31 0.72 -55.61
N ASN A 398 -6.29 1.58 -55.34
CA ASN A 398 -6.66 2.63 -56.28
C ASN A 398 -7.31 3.81 -55.54
N THR A 399 -6.70 4.98 -55.71
CA THR A 399 -7.32 6.28 -55.56
C THR A 399 -8.52 6.40 -56.49
N ASP A 400 -9.63 6.96 -55.99
CA ASP A 400 -10.48 7.81 -56.84
C ASP A 400 -11.08 8.96 -56.00
N ASN A 401 -10.79 10.16 -56.49
CA ASN A 401 -11.31 11.43 -56.03
C ASN A 401 -12.42 11.81 -57.01
N GLY A 402 -13.64 12.04 -56.53
CA GLY A 402 -14.77 12.36 -57.41
C GLY A 402 -15.88 13.07 -56.64
N GLY A 403 -15.82 14.40 -56.64
CA GLY A 403 -16.80 15.25 -55.97
C GLY A 403 -18.18 15.23 -56.63
N ASN A 404 -19.17 15.73 -55.89
CA ASN A 404 -20.25 16.47 -56.50
C ASN A 404 -20.74 17.56 -55.55
N THR A 405 -20.88 18.75 -56.10
CA THR A 405 -21.49 19.92 -55.45
C THR A 405 -22.88 20.01 -56.05
N ASP A 406 -23.92 20.15 -55.22
CA ASP A 406 -25.17 20.73 -55.70
C ASP A 406 -25.81 21.62 -54.63
N ASN A 407 -26.32 22.74 -55.13
CA ASN A 407 -26.69 23.96 -54.44
C ASN A 407 -28.22 24.03 -54.34
N GLY A 408 -28.79 24.60 -53.28
CA GLY A 408 -30.21 24.92 -53.27
C GLY A 408 -30.77 25.30 -51.91
N GLY A 409 -30.76 26.59 -51.57
CA GLY A 409 -31.44 27.12 -50.39
C GLY A 409 -32.96 27.23 -50.53
N ASN A 410 -33.64 27.35 -49.40
CA ASN A 410 -34.81 28.22 -49.27
C ASN A 410 -35.05 28.64 -47.80
N THR A 411 -35.62 29.83 -47.69
CA THR A 411 -35.83 30.72 -46.52
C THR A 411 -37.11 30.45 -45.71
N ASP A 412 -37.11 30.99 -44.48
CA ASP A 412 -38.22 31.41 -43.59
C ASP A 412 -39.16 30.30 -43.05
N ASN A 413 -39.63 30.30 -41.80
CA ASN A 413 -40.15 31.41 -41.02
C ASN A 413 -40.26 31.05 -39.52
N GLY A 414 -40.12 32.04 -38.64
CA GLY A 414 -40.30 31.88 -37.21
C GLY A 414 -41.75 31.95 -36.73
N GLY A 415 -41.93 31.63 -35.45
CA GLY A 415 -43.08 32.00 -34.63
C GLY A 415 -43.95 30.82 -34.19
N ASN A 416 -43.91 30.49 -32.89
CA ASN A 416 -45.01 30.82 -31.99
C ASN A 416 -44.65 30.47 -30.52
N THR A 417 -44.66 31.46 -29.65
CA THR A 417 -44.73 31.30 -28.19
C THR A 417 -46.01 32.00 -27.74
N ASP A 418 -46.97 31.22 -27.24
CA ASP A 418 -48.17 31.74 -26.60
C ASP A 418 -48.05 31.67 -25.07
N ASN A 419 -48.42 32.79 -24.48
CA ASN A 419 -48.47 33.13 -23.06
C ASN A 419 -49.60 32.41 -22.31
N GLY A 420 -49.41 32.26 -20.99
CA GLY A 420 -50.49 32.57 -20.05
C GLY A 420 -50.53 31.76 -18.75
N GLY A 421 -50.42 32.46 -17.61
CA GLY A 421 -51.10 32.04 -16.37
C GLY A 421 -50.31 32.18 -15.07
N ASN A 422 -50.24 33.40 -14.52
CA ASN A 422 -50.23 33.61 -13.06
C ASN A 422 -51.68 33.37 -12.59
N THR A 423 -52.05 32.74 -11.48
CA THR A 423 -51.82 33.04 -10.05
C THR A 423 -52.67 31.98 -9.30
N ASP A 424 -52.25 31.48 -8.13
CA ASP A 424 -53.14 31.49 -6.97
C ASP A 424 -52.44 31.13 -5.65
N ASN A 425 -52.95 31.78 -4.63
CA ASN A 425 -52.41 31.94 -3.29
C ASN A 425 -53.35 31.24 -2.31
N GLY A 426 -52.81 30.68 -1.22
CA GLY A 426 -53.57 30.50 0.03
C GLY A 426 -53.81 29.07 0.49
N GLY A 427 -53.05 28.68 1.53
CA GLY A 427 -53.60 28.63 2.88
C GLY A 427 -54.29 27.35 3.36
N ASN A 428 -53.65 26.75 4.37
CA ASN A 428 -54.19 26.37 5.68
C ASN A 428 -54.17 24.86 6.04
N THR A 429 -53.37 24.53 7.07
CA THR A 429 -53.65 23.71 8.30
C THR A 429 -54.32 22.33 8.14
N ASP A 430 -53.94 21.24 8.84
CA ASP A 430 -53.50 21.13 10.23
C ASP A 430 -53.07 19.68 10.56
N ASN A 431 -52.19 19.58 11.57
CA ASN A 431 -52.09 18.55 12.62
C ASN A 431 -51.51 17.13 12.42
N GLY A 432 -50.60 16.83 13.36
CA GLY A 432 -50.15 15.50 13.82
C GLY A 432 -48.64 15.33 13.57
N GLY A 433 -47.72 15.21 14.52
CA GLY A 433 -47.80 14.81 15.93
C GLY A 433 -46.54 14.00 16.23
N ASN A 434 -45.51 14.68 16.74
CA ASN A 434 -44.37 14.23 17.54
C ASN A 434 -43.65 12.88 17.28
N THR A 435 -42.36 13.03 16.94
CA THR A 435 -41.17 12.32 17.46
C THR A 435 -41.02 10.82 17.27
N ASP A 436 -40.15 10.46 16.31
CA ASP A 436 -39.06 9.50 16.56
C ASP A 436 -37.72 10.20 16.24
N ASN A 437 -36.80 10.09 17.20
CA ASN A 437 -35.50 10.74 17.21
C ASN A 437 -34.44 9.65 16.95
N GLY A 438 -33.63 9.82 15.89
CA GLY A 438 -32.47 8.95 15.66
C GLY A 438 -32.09 8.67 14.21
N GLY A 439 -32.31 9.59 13.26
CA GLY A 439 -31.65 9.55 11.96
C GLY A 439 -30.49 10.54 11.97
N ASN A 440 -29.26 10.04 11.98
CA ASN A 440 -28.09 10.90 11.82
C ASN A 440 -28.07 11.44 10.38
N THR A 441 -27.69 12.70 10.27
CA THR A 441 -27.87 13.59 9.14
C THR A 441 -26.99 13.24 7.94
N ASP A 442 -27.59 12.84 6.82
CA ASP A 442 -27.00 13.05 5.49
C ASP A 442 -27.04 14.54 5.18
N ASN A 443 -25.86 15.17 5.20
CA ASN A 443 -25.70 16.54 4.81
C ASN A 443 -24.61 16.62 3.75
N GLY A 444 -25.02 16.70 2.49
CA GLY A 444 -24.09 16.94 1.38
C GLY A 444 -24.62 16.53 0.02
N GLY A 445 -25.77 17.06 -0.40
CA GLY A 445 -26.14 17.03 -1.81
C GLY A 445 -25.11 17.79 -2.64
N SER A 446 -24.26 17.07 -3.37
CA SER A 446 -23.56 17.62 -4.52
C SER A 446 -24.37 17.28 -5.76
N THR A 447 -24.65 18.30 -6.55
CA THR A 447 -25.35 18.22 -7.83
C THR A 447 -24.66 17.22 -8.74
N ASP A 448 -25.42 16.20 -9.14
CA ASP A 448 -25.12 15.24 -10.17
C ASP A 448 -24.71 15.96 -11.46
N ASN A 449 -23.41 15.96 -11.73
CA ASN A 449 -22.84 16.36 -13.00
C ASN A 449 -22.17 15.09 -13.53
N GLY A 450 -22.82 14.44 -14.48
CA GLY A 450 -22.45 13.14 -15.05
C GLY A 450 -21.04 13.13 -15.66
N GLY A 451 -20.03 13.02 -14.81
CA GLY A 451 -18.70 12.56 -15.14
C GLY A 451 -18.72 11.03 -15.16
N ASN A 452 -18.08 10.46 -16.17
CA ASN A 452 -17.93 9.03 -16.34
C ASN A 452 -17.11 8.48 -15.14
N ASN A 453 -17.78 7.99 -14.10
CA ASN A 453 -17.14 7.44 -12.91
C ASN A 453 -16.42 6.15 -13.29
N ALA A 454 -15.11 6.23 -13.55
CA ALA A 454 -14.27 5.05 -13.73
C ALA A 454 -14.36 4.15 -12.49
N PRO A 455 -14.44 2.82 -12.65
CA PRO A 455 -14.86 1.94 -11.58
C PRO A 455 -13.80 1.79 -10.47
N GLU A 456 -14.30 1.59 -9.26
CA GLU A 456 -13.59 1.56 -7.98
C GLU A 456 -12.69 0.34 -7.83
N VAL A 457 -11.55 0.49 -7.15
CA VAL A 457 -10.60 -0.61 -6.88
C VAL A 457 -10.36 -0.75 -5.38
N MET A 458 -10.92 -1.81 -4.80
CA MET A 458 -10.57 -2.28 -3.47
C MET A 458 -9.38 -3.24 -3.52
N ALA A 459 -8.71 -3.40 -2.38
CA ALA A 459 -7.69 -4.42 -2.19
C ALA A 459 -8.34 -5.82 -2.06
N PRO A 460 -7.88 -6.86 -2.76
CA PRO A 460 -8.45 -8.22 -2.67
C PRO A 460 -8.27 -8.83 -1.26
N GLU A 461 -7.31 -8.37 -0.47
CA GLU A 461 -7.13 -8.78 0.92
C GLU A 461 -8.40 -8.55 1.77
N VAL A 462 -9.22 -7.54 1.42
CA VAL A 462 -10.49 -7.25 2.09
C VAL A 462 -11.40 -8.49 2.13
N GLY A 463 -11.61 -9.15 0.99
CA GLY A 463 -12.45 -10.35 0.92
C GLY A 463 -11.81 -11.56 1.59
N ALA A 464 -10.47 -11.67 1.58
CA ALA A 464 -9.77 -12.73 2.32
C ALA A 464 -9.98 -12.61 3.84
N TYR A 465 -9.91 -11.39 4.40
CA TYR A 465 -10.19 -11.14 5.83
C TYR A 465 -11.66 -11.42 6.18
N LEU A 466 -12.60 -10.92 5.37
CA LEU A 466 -14.04 -11.14 5.59
C LEU A 466 -14.41 -12.63 5.50
N GLY A 467 -13.90 -13.34 4.48
CA GLY A 467 -14.13 -14.76 4.31
C GLY A 467 -13.53 -15.60 5.44
N ASN A 468 -12.33 -15.26 5.94
CA ASN A 468 -11.75 -15.91 7.12
C ASN A 468 -12.63 -15.70 8.36
N TYR A 469 -13.10 -14.48 8.60
CA TYR A 469 -13.95 -14.17 9.76
C TYR A 469 -15.26 -14.97 9.71
N LEU A 470 -15.96 -14.95 8.58
CA LEU A 470 -17.21 -15.68 8.39
C LEU A 470 -17.00 -17.20 8.50
N ALA A 471 -15.89 -17.71 7.97
CA ALA A 471 -15.52 -19.11 8.10
C ALA A 471 -15.30 -19.52 9.55
N ALA A 472 -14.52 -18.75 10.32
CA ALA A 472 -14.27 -19.01 11.74
C ALA A 472 -15.56 -18.99 12.55
N GLN A 473 -16.44 -17.99 12.32
CA GLN A 473 -17.70 -17.84 13.04
C GLN A 473 -18.67 -19.00 12.77
N GLY A 474 -18.76 -19.44 11.51
CA GLY A 474 -19.66 -20.52 11.07
C GLY A 474 -19.12 -21.95 11.23
N MET A 475 -17.80 -22.12 11.41
CA MET A 475 -17.11 -23.41 11.22
C MET A 475 -17.77 -24.55 12.01
N PHE A 476 -17.97 -24.36 13.31
CA PHE A 476 -18.44 -25.42 14.20
C PHE A 476 -19.93 -25.34 14.57
N LEU A 477 -20.68 -24.41 13.98
CA LEU A 477 -22.12 -24.32 14.18
C LEU A 477 -22.78 -25.59 13.61
N HIS A 478 -23.66 -26.21 14.40
CA HIS A 478 -24.32 -27.47 14.04
C HIS A 478 -25.69 -27.59 14.71
N LYS A 479 -26.51 -28.49 14.15
CA LYS A 479 -27.83 -28.89 14.69
C LYS A 479 -27.78 -30.28 15.29
N ARG A 480 -28.84 -30.66 16.02
CA ARG A 480 -28.99 -32.02 16.59
C ARG A 480 -28.76 -33.10 15.53
N ASP A 481 -29.34 -32.91 14.35
CA ASP A 481 -29.31 -33.87 13.25
C ASP A 481 -27.93 -34.02 12.57
N ASP A 482 -26.96 -33.14 12.87
CA ASP A 482 -25.57 -33.29 12.43
C ASP A 482 -24.83 -34.30 13.30
N ARG A 483 -25.19 -34.36 14.59
CA ARG A 483 -24.60 -35.24 15.60
C ARG A 483 -25.32 -36.58 15.69
N ASP A 484 -26.65 -36.58 15.59
CA ASP A 484 -27.46 -37.73 15.96
C ASP A 484 -28.62 -37.90 14.98
N GLN A 485 -28.71 -39.05 14.30
CA GLN A 485 -29.87 -39.47 13.49
C GLN A 485 -30.65 -40.62 14.15
N ILE A 486 -31.81 -41.01 13.59
CA ILE A 486 -32.64 -42.08 14.16
C ILE A 486 -31.82 -43.36 14.28
N THR A 487 -31.52 -43.75 15.51
CA THR A 487 -30.88 -45.01 15.87
C THR A 487 -31.75 -45.65 16.93
N PHE A 488 -32.11 -46.93 16.76
CA PHE A 488 -32.74 -47.64 17.86
C PHE A 488 -31.74 -47.67 19.02
N ARG A 489 -32.05 -47.01 20.13
CA ARG A 489 -31.26 -47.07 21.37
C ARG A 489 -32.17 -47.52 22.48
N ASN A 490 -31.69 -48.43 23.31
CA ASN A 490 -32.32 -48.70 24.60
C ASN A 490 -32.04 -47.53 25.55
N GLU A 491 -32.70 -47.54 26.71
CA GLU A 491 -32.58 -46.48 27.71
C GLU A 491 -31.15 -46.27 28.19
N ASP A 492 -30.38 -47.36 28.33
CA ASP A 492 -29.02 -47.36 28.87
C ASP A 492 -27.92 -47.21 27.81
N ASP A 493 -28.22 -47.44 26.53
CA ASP A 493 -27.22 -47.41 25.45
C ASP A 493 -26.60 -46.02 25.36
N LEU A 494 -25.27 -45.90 25.28
CA LEU A 494 -24.57 -44.65 24.97
C LEU A 494 -24.24 -44.59 23.48
N ASN A 495 -23.85 -43.42 22.99
CA ASN A 495 -23.54 -43.21 21.59
C ASN A 495 -22.26 -42.41 21.40
N THR A 496 -21.42 -42.90 20.51
CA THR A 496 -20.29 -42.16 19.98
C THR A 496 -20.58 -41.81 18.52
N TRP A 497 -20.27 -40.59 18.14
CA TRP A 497 -20.56 -40.07 16.82
C TRP A 497 -19.37 -39.34 16.24
N MET A 498 -19.29 -39.36 14.92
CA MET A 498 -18.28 -38.68 14.13
C MET A 498 -18.94 -38.18 12.86
N TYR A 499 -18.74 -36.92 12.52
CA TYR A 499 -19.14 -36.41 11.21
C TYR A 499 -18.01 -35.67 10.51
N VAL A 500 -18.04 -35.73 9.19
CA VAL A 500 -17.29 -34.83 8.31
C VAL A 500 -18.30 -34.00 7.53
N LYS A 501 -18.13 -32.67 7.55
CA LYS A 501 -18.93 -31.75 6.73
C LYS A 501 -18.02 -30.88 5.87
N GLY A 502 -18.43 -30.72 4.62
CA GLY A 502 -17.85 -29.76 3.68
C GLY A 502 -18.90 -28.71 3.32
N ARG A 503 -18.49 -27.45 3.21
CA ARG A 503 -19.33 -26.34 2.75
C ARG A 503 -18.52 -25.48 1.78
N TYR A 504 -19.10 -25.16 0.65
CA TYR A 504 -18.62 -24.16 -0.30
C TYR A 504 -19.63 -23.03 -0.32
N HIS A 505 -19.17 -21.78 -0.32
CA HIS A 505 -20.04 -20.63 -0.56
C HIS A 505 -19.28 -19.55 -1.33
N GLU A 506 -20.03 -18.82 -2.14
CA GLU A 506 -19.60 -17.62 -2.86
C GLU A 506 -20.35 -16.43 -2.27
N ASN A 507 -19.67 -15.29 -2.20
CA ASN A 507 -20.24 -14.09 -1.60
C ASN A 507 -19.55 -12.83 -2.13
N ASP A 508 -20.33 -11.76 -2.25
CA ASP A 508 -19.86 -10.43 -2.61
C ASP A 508 -19.65 -9.56 -1.36
N ALA A 509 -18.81 -8.52 -1.46
CA ALA A 509 -18.50 -7.59 -0.39
C ALA A 509 -18.24 -6.17 -0.92
N GLY A 510 -18.45 -5.18 -0.06
CA GLY A 510 -18.19 -3.77 -0.34
C GLY A 510 -19.12 -3.16 -1.39
N GLY A 511 -20.34 -3.68 -1.55
CA GLY A 511 -21.27 -3.28 -2.61
C GLY A 511 -20.86 -3.87 -3.96
N ASP A 512 -20.65 -5.19 -4.00
CA ASP A 512 -20.20 -5.96 -5.17
C ASP A 512 -18.81 -5.59 -5.71
N LYS A 513 -17.95 -4.94 -4.92
CA LYS A 513 -16.60 -4.54 -5.36
C LYS A 513 -15.56 -5.64 -5.19
N VAL A 514 -15.82 -6.55 -4.26
CA VAL A 514 -14.97 -7.72 -4.00
C VAL A 514 -15.86 -8.95 -4.01
N SER A 515 -15.41 -10.01 -4.66
CA SER A 515 -16.03 -11.32 -4.61
C SER A 515 -15.06 -12.31 -3.97
N TYR A 516 -15.56 -13.23 -3.18
CA TYR A 516 -14.72 -14.31 -2.67
C TYR A 516 -15.51 -15.62 -2.55
N ASP A 517 -14.79 -16.72 -2.70
CA ASP A 517 -15.30 -18.06 -2.42
C ASP A 517 -14.57 -18.67 -1.23
N THR A 518 -15.29 -19.45 -0.44
CA THR A 518 -14.70 -20.12 0.72
C THR A 518 -15.16 -21.55 0.84
N THR A 519 -14.18 -22.45 0.89
CA THR A 519 -14.38 -23.88 1.15
C THR A 519 -14.00 -24.22 2.59
N THR A 520 -14.96 -24.66 3.38
CA THR A 520 -14.77 -25.11 4.77
C THR A 520 -14.94 -26.62 4.88
N THR A 521 -14.01 -27.30 5.56
CA THR A 521 -14.09 -28.72 5.91
C THR A 521 -13.95 -28.89 7.41
N VAL A 522 -14.85 -29.63 8.03
CA VAL A 522 -14.86 -29.86 9.48
C VAL A 522 -15.00 -31.34 9.76
N LEU A 523 -14.19 -31.82 10.70
CA LEU A 523 -14.32 -33.11 11.37
C LEU A 523 -14.70 -32.85 12.82
N GLN A 524 -15.80 -33.43 13.28
CA GLN A 524 -16.18 -33.38 14.70
C GLN A 524 -16.53 -34.76 15.22
N VAL A 525 -16.12 -35.03 16.46
CA VAL A 525 -16.35 -36.28 17.18
C VAL A 525 -16.96 -35.96 18.53
N GLY A 526 -17.88 -36.78 19.00
CA GLY A 526 -18.38 -36.69 20.36
C GLY A 526 -18.90 -38.00 20.89
N SER A 527 -19.12 -38.04 22.21
CA SER A 527 -19.64 -39.21 22.88
C SER A 527 -20.51 -38.82 24.06
N ASP A 528 -21.61 -39.56 24.21
CA ASP A 528 -22.45 -39.50 25.39
C ASP A 528 -21.68 -40.06 26.59
N PHE A 529 -21.80 -39.40 27.75
CA PHE A 529 -21.33 -39.93 29.03
C PHE A 529 -22.48 -40.09 30.04
N MET A 530 -23.67 -39.58 29.73
CA MET A 530 -24.87 -39.70 30.54
C MET A 530 -26.08 -40.05 29.69
N SER A 531 -26.85 -41.05 30.13
CA SER A 531 -28.23 -41.29 29.70
C SER A 531 -29.10 -41.41 30.95
N LYS A 532 -30.18 -40.63 31.02
CA LYS A 532 -31.05 -40.58 32.19
C LYS A 532 -32.52 -40.59 31.75
N PRO A 533 -33.27 -41.69 32.02
CA PRO A 533 -34.72 -41.71 31.87
C PRO A 533 -35.37 -40.65 32.78
N MET A 534 -36.38 -39.97 32.26
CA MET A 534 -37.20 -39.00 32.97
C MET A 534 -38.66 -39.47 33.00
N ASP A 535 -39.53 -38.77 33.72
CA ASP A 535 -40.97 -39.11 33.79
C ASP A 535 -41.63 -39.15 32.40
N ASN A 536 -41.12 -38.33 31.47
CA ASN A 536 -41.42 -38.40 30.04
C ASN A 536 -40.12 -38.22 29.25
N GLY A 537 -39.72 -39.22 28.48
CA GLY A 537 -38.51 -39.17 27.63
C GLY A 537 -37.18 -39.47 28.33
N ILE A 538 -36.09 -39.26 27.58
CA ILE A 538 -34.71 -39.54 28.00
C ILE A 538 -33.86 -38.30 27.81
N LEU A 539 -33.06 -37.95 28.82
CA LEU A 539 -32.03 -36.92 28.75
C LEU A 539 -30.66 -37.56 28.52
N ARG A 540 -29.94 -37.10 27.50
CA ARG A 540 -28.57 -37.49 27.19
C ARG A 540 -27.64 -36.30 27.28
N ALA A 541 -26.42 -36.51 27.75
CA ALA A 541 -25.38 -35.49 27.71
C ALA A 541 -24.04 -36.10 27.31
N GLY A 542 -23.25 -35.31 26.61
CA GLY A 542 -21.97 -35.73 26.06
C GLY A 542 -21.00 -34.57 25.86
N GLY A 543 -19.78 -34.95 25.50
CA GLY A 543 -18.72 -34.02 25.12
C GLY A 543 -18.40 -34.14 23.63
N MET A 544 -17.88 -33.06 23.05
CA MET A 544 -17.49 -32.99 21.65
C MET A 544 -16.17 -32.26 21.46
N PHE A 545 -15.44 -32.68 20.44
CA PHE A 545 -14.19 -32.06 19.98
C PHE A 545 -14.20 -32.01 18.45
N GLY A 546 -13.69 -30.93 17.89
CA GLY A 546 -13.66 -30.71 16.45
C GLY A 546 -12.37 -30.08 15.98
N ALA A 547 -12.05 -30.36 14.72
CA ALA A 547 -11.01 -29.69 13.97
C ALA A 547 -11.56 -29.33 12.60
N GLY A 548 -11.20 -28.17 12.09
CA GLY A 548 -11.68 -27.68 10.82
C GLY A 548 -10.64 -26.83 10.11
N GLN A 549 -10.81 -26.72 8.80
CA GLN A 549 -10.03 -25.83 7.96
C GLN A 549 -10.94 -25.12 6.98
N ALA A 550 -10.70 -23.84 6.76
CA ALA A 550 -11.26 -23.09 5.65
C ALA A 550 -10.17 -22.51 4.76
N LYS A 551 -10.48 -22.41 3.47
CA LYS A 551 -9.66 -21.70 2.47
C LYS A 551 -10.56 -20.73 1.73
N THR A 552 -10.09 -19.51 1.59
CA THR A 552 -10.78 -18.42 0.92
C THR A 552 -9.93 -17.96 -0.25
N HIS A 553 -10.55 -17.71 -1.40
CA HIS A 553 -9.94 -17.01 -2.52
C HIS A 553 -10.75 -15.76 -2.79
N SER A 554 -10.07 -14.62 -2.95
CA SER A 554 -10.72 -13.33 -3.12
C SER A 554 -10.17 -12.57 -4.31
N ASP A 555 -11.09 -12.05 -5.10
CA ASP A 555 -10.86 -11.22 -6.27
C ASP A 555 -11.56 -9.86 -6.07
N ALA A 556 -10.86 -8.78 -6.36
CA ALA A 556 -11.45 -7.44 -6.37
C ALA A 556 -11.76 -7.02 -7.81
N LYS A 557 -12.96 -6.49 -8.07
CA LYS A 557 -13.33 -6.00 -9.39
C LYS A 557 -12.33 -4.93 -9.83
N HIS A 558 -11.89 -5.04 -11.08
CA HIS A 558 -10.90 -4.16 -11.69
C HIS A 558 -9.52 -4.11 -11.02
N ASN A 559 -9.25 -5.05 -10.12
CA ASN A 559 -7.92 -5.32 -9.61
C ASN A 559 -7.36 -6.55 -10.33
N VAL A 560 -6.09 -6.50 -10.72
CA VAL A 560 -5.40 -7.65 -11.35
C VAL A 560 -4.81 -8.61 -10.32
N ARG A 561 -4.78 -8.22 -9.04
CA ARG A 561 -4.27 -9.03 -7.94
C ARG A 561 -5.39 -9.87 -7.32
N ASP A 562 -5.00 -11.02 -6.78
CA ASP A 562 -5.83 -11.87 -5.93
C ASP A 562 -5.24 -11.97 -4.51
N ALA A 563 -6.08 -12.41 -3.57
CA ALA A 563 -5.67 -12.75 -2.23
C ALA A 563 -6.23 -14.10 -1.79
N GLN A 564 -5.52 -14.75 -0.86
CA GLN A 564 -5.90 -16.03 -0.29
C GLN A 564 -6.00 -15.93 1.23
N GLY A 565 -7.09 -16.48 1.76
CA GLY A 565 -7.33 -16.65 3.19
C GLY A 565 -7.23 -18.12 3.59
N LYS A 566 -6.79 -18.37 4.82
CA LYS A 566 -6.82 -19.69 5.45
C LYS A 566 -7.18 -19.58 6.91
N VAL A 567 -8.06 -20.47 7.38
CA VAL A 567 -8.39 -20.62 8.80
C VAL A 567 -8.15 -22.07 9.20
N ASP A 568 -7.38 -22.31 10.25
CA ASP A 568 -7.27 -23.61 10.92
C ASP A 568 -7.92 -23.48 12.30
N GLY A 569 -8.96 -24.27 12.58
CA GLY A 569 -9.76 -24.16 13.80
C GLY A 569 -9.84 -25.44 14.61
N PHE A 570 -9.93 -25.31 15.93
CA PHE A 570 -10.24 -26.40 16.86
C PHE A 570 -11.32 -25.98 17.84
N ASN A 571 -12.19 -26.91 18.22
CA ASN A 571 -13.20 -26.64 19.25
C ASN A 571 -13.32 -27.76 20.29
N VAL A 572 -13.81 -27.37 21.46
CA VAL A 572 -14.24 -28.29 22.52
C VAL A 572 -15.58 -27.83 23.06
N GLY A 573 -16.48 -28.77 23.32
CA GLY A 573 -17.81 -28.41 23.81
C GLY A 573 -18.54 -29.53 24.53
N LEU A 574 -19.69 -29.17 25.06
CA LEU A 574 -20.63 -30.06 25.73
C LEU A 574 -21.99 -29.94 25.05
N TYR A 575 -22.76 -31.01 25.09
CA TYR A 575 -24.12 -31.02 24.59
C TYR A 575 -25.06 -31.81 25.49
N ALA A 576 -26.36 -31.50 25.39
CA ALA A 576 -27.43 -32.25 26.02
C ALA A 576 -28.68 -32.30 25.13
N THR A 577 -29.32 -33.46 25.09
CA THR A 577 -30.52 -33.71 24.28
C THR A 577 -31.57 -34.40 25.14
N TRP A 578 -32.75 -33.80 25.28
CA TRP A 578 -33.94 -34.46 25.82
C TRP A 578 -34.90 -34.83 24.68
N GLN A 579 -35.39 -36.06 24.65
CA GLN A 579 -36.28 -36.59 23.61
C GLN A 579 -37.41 -37.42 24.24
N GLU A 580 -38.66 -37.13 23.86
CA GLU A 580 -39.86 -37.79 24.38
C GLU A 580 -39.94 -39.30 24.01
N ASP A 581 -39.92 -39.63 22.71
CA ASP A 581 -39.76 -41.02 22.25
C ASP A 581 -38.41 -41.19 21.55
N GLN A 582 -37.42 -41.73 22.25
CA GLN A 582 -36.09 -41.96 21.69
C GLN A 582 -36.06 -43.04 20.59
N LYS A 583 -36.96 -44.03 20.64
CA LYS A 583 -36.89 -45.21 19.75
C LYS A 583 -37.19 -44.84 18.30
N LEU A 584 -38.23 -44.03 18.09
CA LEU A 584 -38.64 -43.57 16.76
C LEU A 584 -38.37 -42.07 16.54
N ARG A 585 -37.89 -41.37 17.57
CA ARG A 585 -37.80 -39.90 17.61
C ARG A 585 -39.14 -39.25 17.27
N LEU A 586 -40.14 -39.61 18.06
CA LEU A 586 -41.47 -39.01 18.04
C LEU A 586 -41.65 -38.09 19.25
N GLY A 587 -42.68 -37.25 19.17
CA GLY A 587 -42.96 -36.27 20.21
C GLY A 587 -41.95 -35.12 20.22
N SER A 588 -41.91 -34.42 21.34
CA SER A 588 -41.08 -33.22 21.51
C SER A 588 -39.61 -33.56 21.80
N TYR A 589 -38.73 -32.65 21.43
CA TYR A 589 -37.33 -32.68 21.85
C TYR A 589 -36.78 -31.28 22.13
N VAL A 590 -35.73 -31.25 22.95
CA VAL A 590 -34.89 -30.07 23.19
C VAL A 590 -33.44 -30.51 23.07
N ASP A 591 -32.66 -29.83 22.24
CA ASP A 591 -31.22 -30.03 22.08
C ASP A 591 -30.49 -28.74 22.43
N THR A 592 -29.38 -28.85 23.15
CA THR A 592 -28.53 -27.71 23.48
C THR A 592 -27.07 -28.10 23.45
N TRP A 593 -26.23 -27.15 23.08
CA TRP A 593 -24.78 -27.32 23.13
C TRP A 593 -24.10 -25.98 23.39
N ALA A 594 -22.90 -26.04 23.96
CA ALA A 594 -22.00 -24.91 24.10
C ALA A 594 -20.57 -25.35 23.78
N ALA A 595 -19.82 -24.51 23.08
CA ALA A 595 -18.46 -24.80 22.65
C ALA A 595 -17.58 -23.56 22.74
N TYR A 596 -16.30 -23.80 22.96
CA TYR A 596 -15.24 -22.81 22.82
C TYR A 596 -14.30 -23.24 21.69
N SER A 597 -13.85 -22.28 20.89
CA SER A 597 -13.07 -22.51 19.69
C SER A 597 -11.85 -21.59 19.65
N TRP A 598 -10.77 -22.09 19.06
CA TRP A 598 -9.54 -21.35 18.76
C TRP A 598 -9.24 -21.47 17.28
N TYR A 599 -8.74 -20.40 16.68
CA TYR A 599 -8.44 -20.34 15.26
C TYR A 599 -7.11 -19.64 15.01
N ASN A 600 -6.33 -20.20 14.10
CA ASN A 600 -5.16 -19.56 13.53
C ASN A 600 -5.52 -19.16 12.10
N ASN A 601 -5.41 -17.88 11.79
CA ASN A 601 -5.83 -17.30 10.53
C ASN A 601 -4.62 -16.77 9.77
N LYS A 602 -4.66 -16.90 8.45
CA LYS A 602 -3.64 -16.38 7.55
C LYS A 602 -4.28 -15.68 6.37
N VAL A 603 -3.71 -14.54 5.97
CA VAL A 603 -3.97 -13.89 4.68
C VAL A 603 -2.65 -13.83 3.90
N THR A 604 -2.71 -14.10 2.60
CA THR A 604 -1.54 -14.14 1.72
C THR A 604 -1.90 -13.51 0.39
N SER A 605 -1.08 -12.59 -0.07
CA SER A 605 -1.18 -11.99 -1.41
C SER A 605 0.21 -11.80 -2.00
N ASN A 606 0.28 -11.31 -3.25
CA ASN A 606 1.54 -10.88 -3.86
C ASN A 606 2.13 -9.60 -3.23
N ARG A 607 1.46 -9.00 -2.23
CA ARG A 607 1.94 -7.85 -1.44
C ARG A 607 2.57 -8.29 -0.12
N ASN A 608 1.82 -9.00 0.72
CA ASN A 608 2.27 -9.44 2.04
C ASN A 608 1.56 -10.72 2.53
N ASP A 609 2.20 -11.35 3.51
CA ASP A 609 1.67 -12.46 4.29
C ASP A 609 1.40 -11.95 5.71
N GLU A 610 0.22 -12.24 6.26
CA GLU A 610 -0.17 -11.86 7.62
C GLU A 610 -0.79 -13.05 8.35
N ASP A 611 -0.38 -13.26 9.59
CA ASP A 611 -0.89 -14.30 10.47
C ASP A 611 -1.51 -13.64 11.72
N TYR A 612 -2.68 -14.11 12.16
CA TYR A 612 -3.38 -13.60 13.35
C TYR A 612 -4.26 -14.66 13.98
N ASP A 613 -4.51 -14.53 15.29
CA ASP A 613 -5.31 -15.49 16.05
C ASP A 613 -6.73 -14.96 16.31
N SER A 614 -7.68 -15.89 16.45
CA SER A 614 -9.02 -15.57 16.93
C SER A 614 -9.58 -16.66 17.85
N GLU A 615 -10.45 -16.24 18.77
CA GLU A 615 -11.07 -17.13 19.75
C GLU A 615 -12.57 -16.86 19.85
N GLY A 616 -13.36 -17.91 20.07
CA GLY A 616 -14.81 -17.80 20.01
C GLY A 616 -15.54 -18.72 20.97
N PHE A 617 -16.75 -18.29 21.32
CA PHE A 617 -17.70 -19.06 22.11
C PHE A 617 -19.03 -19.13 21.37
N ALA A 618 -19.64 -20.31 21.31
CA ALA A 618 -20.97 -20.45 20.73
C ALA A 618 -21.86 -21.34 21.60
N ALA A 619 -23.15 -21.00 21.64
CA ALA A 619 -24.17 -21.78 22.34
C ALA A 619 -25.45 -21.85 21.53
N SER A 620 -26.12 -23.00 21.56
CA SER A 620 -27.36 -23.23 20.83
C SER A 620 -28.44 -23.85 21.68
N VAL A 621 -29.68 -23.50 21.34
CA VAL A 621 -30.89 -24.20 21.76
C VAL A 621 -31.72 -24.51 20.52
N GLU A 622 -32.08 -25.78 20.35
CA GLU A 622 -32.94 -26.29 19.29
C GLU A 622 -34.13 -27.03 19.92
N VAL A 623 -35.31 -26.82 19.34
CA VAL A 623 -36.55 -27.50 19.73
C VAL A 623 -37.28 -28.02 18.51
N GLY A 624 -38.03 -29.10 18.67
CA GLY A 624 -38.89 -29.59 17.61
C GLY A 624 -39.89 -30.63 18.12
N HIS A 625 -40.80 -31.02 17.24
CA HIS A 625 -41.84 -31.99 17.57
C HIS A 625 -42.14 -32.86 16.36
N ALA A 626 -42.04 -34.18 16.51
CA ALA A 626 -42.21 -35.11 15.41
C ALA A 626 -43.50 -35.92 15.54
N TRP A 627 -44.27 -36.00 14.45
CA TRP A 627 -45.46 -36.84 14.35
C TRP A 627 -45.46 -37.69 13.09
N VAL A 628 -46.29 -38.73 13.13
CA VAL A 628 -46.42 -39.73 12.06
C VAL A 628 -47.72 -39.49 11.29
N ILE A 629 -47.66 -39.55 9.97
CA ILE A 629 -48.86 -39.63 9.14
C ILE A 629 -49.43 -41.04 9.27
N GLN A 630 -50.66 -41.16 9.79
CA GLN A 630 -51.30 -42.45 10.00
C GLN A 630 -51.39 -43.24 8.69
N SER A 631 -50.88 -44.47 8.69
CA SER A 631 -50.91 -45.38 7.55
C SER A 631 -50.89 -46.83 8.03
N GLU A 632 -51.62 -47.70 7.33
CA GLU A 632 -51.57 -49.16 7.55
C GLU A 632 -50.27 -49.79 7.01
N ASN A 633 -49.54 -49.06 6.15
CA ASN A 633 -48.25 -49.51 5.61
C ASN A 633 -47.17 -49.51 6.69
N GLU A 634 -46.27 -50.50 6.65
CA GLU A 634 -45.13 -50.57 7.57
C GLU A 634 -44.20 -49.35 7.47
N ARG A 635 -44.16 -48.70 6.30
CA ARG A 635 -43.46 -47.44 6.08
C ARG A 635 -44.43 -46.30 5.90
N THR A 636 -44.15 -45.17 6.53
CA THR A 636 -44.94 -43.95 6.43
C THR A 636 -44.05 -42.72 6.54
N TRP A 637 -44.67 -41.55 6.43
CA TRP A 637 -44.03 -40.26 6.59
C TRP A 637 -44.05 -39.80 8.05
N LYS A 638 -42.89 -39.34 8.51
CA LYS A 638 -42.71 -38.57 9.73
C LYS A 638 -42.42 -37.13 9.38
N ILE A 639 -43.16 -36.22 9.98
CA ILE A 639 -43.01 -34.77 9.81
C ILE A 639 -42.51 -34.19 11.13
N GLU A 640 -41.49 -33.34 11.05
CA GLU A 640 -40.80 -32.77 12.20
C GLU A 640 -40.49 -31.29 11.92
N PRO A 641 -41.36 -30.35 12.34
CA PRO A 641 -40.97 -28.95 12.51
C PRO A 641 -39.85 -28.81 13.55
N GLN A 642 -38.93 -27.90 13.25
CA GLN A 642 -37.73 -27.62 14.04
C GLN A 642 -37.50 -26.12 14.10
N ALA A 643 -37.04 -25.62 15.24
CA ALA A 643 -36.59 -24.25 15.43
C ALA A 643 -35.29 -24.24 16.24
N GLN A 644 -34.34 -23.39 15.88
CA GLN A 644 -33.04 -23.29 16.55
C GLN A 644 -32.62 -21.84 16.64
N VAL A 645 -31.99 -21.50 17.76
CA VAL A 645 -31.27 -20.24 17.96
C VAL A 645 -29.84 -20.59 18.37
N ILE A 646 -28.88 -19.85 17.81
CA ILE A 646 -27.47 -19.96 18.12
C ILE A 646 -26.97 -18.56 18.44
N TYR A 647 -26.33 -18.41 19.59
CA TYR A 647 -25.51 -17.24 19.91
C TYR A 647 -24.05 -17.59 19.65
N SER A 648 -23.32 -16.68 19.02
CA SER A 648 -21.90 -16.81 18.72
C SER A 648 -21.19 -15.52 19.09
N TYR A 649 -20.08 -15.65 19.79
CA TYR A 649 -19.11 -14.61 20.08
C TYR A 649 -17.79 -15.00 19.40
N LEU A 650 -17.18 -14.10 18.63
CA LEU A 650 -15.88 -14.30 18.00
C LEU A 650 -15.03 -13.03 18.15
N ASP A 651 -13.93 -13.15 18.89
CA ASP A 651 -12.92 -12.11 19.01
C ASP A 651 -11.75 -12.44 18.09
N GLN A 652 -11.49 -11.53 17.15
CA GLN A 652 -10.31 -11.55 16.29
C GLN A 652 -9.37 -10.46 16.78
N GLU A 653 -8.10 -10.81 17.04
CA GLU A 653 -7.14 -9.80 17.50
C GLU A 653 -7.03 -8.67 16.49
N ASN A 654 -7.31 -7.44 16.92
CA ASN A 654 -7.10 -6.24 16.10
C ASN A 654 -5.61 -6.12 15.81
N HIS A 655 -5.24 -6.15 14.53
CA HIS A 655 -3.85 -6.14 14.11
C HIS A 655 -3.64 -5.11 13.00
N THR A 656 -2.37 -4.76 12.80
CA THR A 656 -1.94 -3.89 11.72
C THR A 656 -0.98 -4.68 10.86
N ASP A 657 -1.29 -4.77 9.57
CA ASP A 657 -0.43 -5.44 8.61
C ASP A 657 0.89 -4.68 8.40
N ARG A 658 1.82 -5.30 7.69
CA ARG A 658 3.16 -4.75 7.45
C ARG A 658 3.18 -3.39 6.72
N ASP A 659 2.18 -3.07 5.90
CA ASP A 659 2.11 -1.79 5.20
C ASP A 659 1.24 -0.75 5.94
N GLY A 660 0.77 -1.06 7.15
CA GLY A 660 0.07 -0.12 8.02
C GLY A 660 -1.45 -0.17 7.95
N VAL A 661 -2.04 -1.20 7.31
CA VAL A 661 -3.50 -1.41 7.31
C VAL A 661 -3.91 -2.07 8.62
N ARG A 662 -4.64 -1.33 9.44
CA ARG A 662 -5.27 -1.81 10.67
C ARG A 662 -6.61 -2.45 10.35
N VAL A 663 -6.71 -3.74 10.60
CA VAL A 663 -7.96 -4.52 10.52
C VAL A 663 -8.60 -4.55 11.90
N THR A 664 -9.89 -4.22 11.99
CA THR A 664 -10.61 -4.13 13.26
C THR A 664 -12.01 -4.71 13.15
N THR A 665 -12.38 -5.50 14.16
CA THR A 665 -13.73 -6.04 14.31
C THR A 665 -14.62 -5.00 14.99
N LEU A 666 -15.84 -4.79 14.45
CA LEU A 666 -16.77 -3.75 14.94
C LEU A 666 -17.67 -4.25 16.07
N ASP A 667 -18.09 -5.51 15.98
CA ASP A 667 -18.87 -6.22 16.98
C ASP A 667 -18.39 -7.67 17.02
N ASN A 668 -18.37 -8.28 18.20
CA ASN A 668 -17.95 -9.67 18.35
C ASN A 668 -19.17 -10.61 18.49
N ASP A 669 -20.36 -10.05 18.73
CA ASP A 669 -21.58 -10.80 19.02
C ASP A 669 -22.41 -11.09 17.76
N SER A 670 -23.05 -12.25 17.72
CA SER A 670 -23.91 -12.67 16.62
C SER A 670 -25.00 -13.65 17.05
N VAL A 671 -26.16 -13.55 16.42
CA VAL A 671 -27.29 -14.46 16.64
C VAL A 671 -27.78 -15.03 15.32
N PHE A 672 -27.83 -16.36 15.25
CA PHE A 672 -28.37 -17.10 14.11
C PHE A 672 -29.67 -17.80 14.49
N GLY A 673 -30.66 -17.74 13.62
CA GLY A 673 -31.93 -18.44 13.72
C GLY A 673 -32.10 -19.46 12.60
N ARG A 674 -32.79 -20.57 12.90
CA ARG A 674 -33.26 -21.53 11.90
C ARG A 674 -34.67 -21.94 12.22
N LEU A 675 -35.56 -21.90 11.24
CA LEU A 675 -36.90 -22.46 11.30
C LEU A 675 -37.08 -23.40 10.12
N GLY A 676 -37.48 -24.65 10.35
CA GLY A 676 -37.60 -25.61 9.26
C GLY A 676 -38.56 -26.74 9.53
N VAL A 677 -38.82 -27.53 8.49
CA VAL A 677 -39.62 -28.75 8.55
C VAL A 677 -38.88 -29.86 7.84
N LYS A 678 -38.68 -30.98 8.54
CA LYS A 678 -38.10 -32.21 8.00
C LYS A 678 -39.20 -33.25 7.78
N ALA A 679 -39.23 -33.83 6.59
CA ALA A 679 -40.08 -34.96 6.25
C ALA A 679 -39.21 -36.19 5.96
N SER A 680 -39.47 -37.30 6.64
CA SER A 680 -38.69 -38.54 6.50
C SER A 680 -39.59 -39.74 6.22
N TYR A 681 -39.18 -40.61 5.31
CA TYR A 681 -39.91 -41.84 4.98
C TYR A 681 -39.32 -43.03 5.74
N PHE A 682 -39.91 -43.36 6.88
CA PHE A 682 -39.36 -44.28 7.86
C PHE A 682 -40.26 -45.50 8.08
N GLN A 683 -39.70 -46.55 8.70
CA GLN A 683 -40.44 -47.76 9.02
C GLN A 683 -40.90 -47.69 10.49
N GLN A 684 -42.20 -47.82 10.71
CA GLN A 684 -42.88 -47.50 11.98
C GLN A 684 -42.63 -48.53 13.10
N LYS A 685 -42.12 -49.72 12.74
CA LYS A 685 -41.99 -50.89 13.65
C LYS A 685 -40.55 -51.38 13.83
N ASP A 686 -39.67 -51.12 12.86
CA ASP A 686 -38.26 -51.51 12.88
C ASP A 686 -37.46 -50.49 12.01
N VAL A 687 -36.27 -50.05 12.41
CA VAL A 687 -35.50 -48.97 11.75
C VAL A 687 -34.36 -49.57 10.92
N LYS A 688 -34.54 -50.81 10.45
CA LYS A 688 -33.54 -51.47 9.59
C LYS A 688 -33.53 -50.95 8.16
N ALA A 689 -34.65 -50.39 7.69
CA ALA A 689 -34.75 -49.85 6.34
C ALA A 689 -34.07 -48.47 6.24
N TRP A 690 -33.40 -48.20 5.12
CA TRP A 690 -32.85 -46.90 4.77
C TRP A 690 -33.94 -45.82 4.73
N GLN A 691 -33.72 -44.69 5.40
CA GLN A 691 -34.67 -43.62 5.62
C GLN A 691 -34.25 -42.38 4.82
N PRO A 692 -34.81 -42.17 3.61
CA PRO A 692 -34.63 -40.91 2.92
C PRO A 692 -35.43 -39.82 3.62
N TYR A 693 -34.91 -38.60 3.58
CA TYR A 693 -35.58 -37.42 4.09
C TYR A 693 -35.28 -36.18 3.24
N VAL A 694 -36.21 -35.23 3.34
CA VAL A 694 -36.07 -33.88 2.81
C VAL A 694 -36.32 -32.90 3.96
N ALA A 695 -35.56 -31.82 4.01
CA ALA A 695 -35.82 -30.72 4.93
C ALA A 695 -35.77 -29.39 4.19
N VAL A 696 -36.69 -28.49 4.55
CA VAL A 696 -36.68 -27.10 4.09
C VAL A 696 -36.52 -26.23 5.32
N ASN A 697 -35.54 -25.32 5.29
CA ASN A 697 -35.26 -24.41 6.38
C ASN A 697 -35.21 -22.96 5.87
N TRP A 698 -35.65 -22.05 6.71
CA TRP A 698 -35.37 -20.61 6.64
C TRP A 698 -34.31 -20.31 7.70
N LEU A 699 -33.21 -19.69 7.26
CA LEU A 699 -32.09 -19.27 8.09
C LEU A 699 -32.15 -17.75 8.24
N LYS A 700 -31.99 -17.27 9.47
CA LYS A 700 -32.00 -15.85 9.84
C LYS A 700 -30.65 -15.49 10.48
N GLY A 701 -30.10 -14.34 10.12
CA GLY A 701 -28.81 -13.83 10.59
C GLY A 701 -27.68 -14.07 9.60
N ALA A 702 -26.94 -13.00 9.30
CA ALA A 702 -25.72 -13.01 8.50
C ALA A 702 -24.46 -13.30 9.34
N GLY A 703 -24.58 -13.26 10.67
CA GLY A 703 -23.43 -13.21 11.57
C GLY A 703 -22.93 -11.79 11.69
N GLN A 704 -21.71 -11.64 12.21
CA GLN A 704 -20.99 -10.38 12.11
C GLN A 704 -20.21 -10.44 10.82
N ASN A 705 -20.42 -9.43 10.00
CA ASN A 705 -20.11 -9.50 8.59
C ASN A 705 -19.49 -8.18 8.11
N ASP A 706 -19.05 -7.31 9.01
CA ASP A 706 -18.47 -6.02 8.66
C ASP A 706 -17.09 -5.89 9.29
N LEU A 707 -16.04 -5.60 8.52
CA LEU A 707 -14.71 -5.32 9.08
C LEU A 707 -14.30 -3.89 8.76
N ALA A 708 -13.58 -3.27 9.70
CA ALA A 708 -13.01 -1.96 9.49
C ALA A 708 -11.54 -2.07 9.06
N PHE A 709 -11.18 -1.34 8.00
CA PHE A 709 -9.83 -1.22 7.46
C PHE A 709 -9.40 0.25 7.57
N ASN A 710 -8.48 0.56 8.49
CA ASN A 710 -8.10 1.96 8.81
C ASN A 710 -9.30 2.88 9.11
N ASN A 711 -10.34 2.34 9.77
CA ASN A 711 -11.63 2.96 10.11
C ASN A 711 -12.71 2.94 9.01
N GLU A 712 -12.37 2.56 7.77
CA GLU A 712 -13.37 2.37 6.72
C GLU A 712 -14.07 1.02 6.91
N THR A 713 -15.40 1.04 7.05
CA THR A 713 -16.18 -0.18 7.27
C THR A 713 -16.57 -0.80 5.93
N VAL A 714 -16.20 -2.05 5.72
CA VAL A 714 -16.61 -2.83 4.55
C VAL A 714 -17.59 -3.91 4.97
N SER A 715 -18.78 -3.87 4.38
CA SER A 715 -19.81 -4.91 4.52
C SER A 715 -19.45 -6.14 3.69
N ASN A 716 -19.69 -7.31 4.24
CA ASN A 716 -19.58 -8.59 3.57
C ASN A 716 -20.87 -8.96 2.81
N ASP A 717 -21.89 -8.10 2.75
CA ASP A 717 -23.12 -8.24 1.96
C ASP A 717 -23.85 -9.60 2.04
N THR A 718 -23.56 -10.40 3.07
CA THR A 718 -24.17 -11.71 3.31
C THR A 718 -25.64 -11.52 3.67
N PRO A 719 -26.57 -12.20 2.98
CA PRO A 719 -28.00 -11.99 3.20
C PRO A 719 -28.41 -12.37 4.62
N GLU A 720 -29.18 -11.50 5.28
CA GLU A 720 -29.72 -11.79 6.62
C GLU A 720 -30.73 -12.94 6.59
N ASP A 721 -31.42 -13.14 5.46
CA ASP A 721 -32.44 -14.15 5.26
C ASP A 721 -32.03 -15.10 4.13
N ARG A 722 -31.92 -16.41 4.43
CA ARG A 722 -31.53 -17.45 3.47
C ARG A 722 -32.48 -18.64 3.49
N GLY A 723 -32.78 -19.18 2.31
CA GLY A 723 -33.49 -20.46 2.17
C GLY A 723 -32.50 -21.62 2.10
N GLN A 724 -32.84 -22.76 2.70
CA GLN A 724 -32.03 -23.98 2.64
C GLN A 724 -32.89 -25.19 2.30
N LEU A 725 -32.43 -26.00 1.35
CA LEU A 725 -32.98 -27.32 1.03
C LEU A 725 -31.95 -28.39 1.38
N GLU A 726 -32.39 -29.44 2.08
CA GLU A 726 -31.56 -30.59 2.40
C GLU A 726 -32.18 -31.88 1.90
N LEU A 727 -31.34 -32.76 1.36
CA LEU A 727 -31.69 -34.11 0.95
C LEU A 727 -30.73 -35.07 1.65
N GLY A 728 -31.27 -36.11 2.28
CA GLY A 728 -30.40 -37.08 2.93
C GLY A 728 -31.01 -38.45 3.05
N VAL A 729 -30.15 -39.40 3.42
CA VAL A 729 -30.52 -40.79 3.65
C VAL A 729 -29.75 -41.33 4.85
N THR A 730 -30.45 -42.01 5.75
CA THR A 730 -29.84 -42.65 6.93
C THR A 730 -30.13 -44.14 6.93
N GLY A 731 -29.18 -44.98 7.32
CA GLY A 731 -29.38 -46.42 7.43
C GLY A 731 -28.39 -47.10 8.35
N ASN A 732 -28.70 -48.35 8.73
CA ASN A 732 -27.82 -49.16 9.56
C ASN A 732 -26.74 -49.82 8.69
N LEU A 733 -25.47 -49.67 9.08
CA LEU A 733 -24.37 -50.46 8.54
C LEU A 733 -24.31 -51.85 9.18
N ASN A 734 -24.60 -51.92 10.49
CA ASN A 734 -24.71 -53.15 11.28
C ASN A 734 -25.65 -52.91 12.46
N GLU A 735 -25.73 -53.85 13.41
CA GLU A 735 -26.64 -53.73 14.56
C GLU A 735 -26.29 -52.56 15.50
N THR A 736 -25.06 -52.09 15.51
CA THR A 736 -24.57 -51.03 16.43
C THR A 736 -24.24 -49.72 15.73
N THR A 737 -24.16 -49.68 14.40
CA THR A 737 -23.61 -48.55 13.65
C THR A 737 -24.54 -48.09 12.56
N THR A 738 -24.76 -46.78 12.49
CA THR A 738 -25.55 -46.13 11.44
C THR A 738 -24.71 -45.12 10.67
N ILE A 739 -25.05 -44.96 9.40
CA ILE A 739 -24.48 -43.94 8.52
C ILE A 739 -25.59 -43.02 8.03
N SER A 740 -25.28 -41.73 7.95
CA SER A 740 -26.13 -40.73 7.31
C SER A 740 -25.33 -39.94 6.29
N LEU A 741 -25.93 -39.75 5.11
CA LEU A 741 -25.38 -38.94 4.03
C LEU A 741 -26.39 -37.83 3.74
N ARG A 742 -25.90 -36.58 3.66
CA ARG A 742 -26.73 -35.40 3.38
C ARG A 742 -26.04 -34.46 2.41
N ALA A 743 -26.81 -33.93 1.47
CA ALA A 743 -26.45 -32.79 0.64
C ALA A 743 -27.39 -31.62 0.98
N SER A 744 -26.86 -30.39 0.92
CA SER A 744 -27.62 -29.17 1.16
C SER A 744 -27.29 -28.10 0.13
N GLY A 745 -28.30 -27.30 -0.22
CA GLY A 745 -28.14 -26.07 -0.99
C GLY A 745 -28.80 -24.91 -0.24
N GLU A 746 -28.15 -23.75 -0.25
CA GLU A 746 -28.63 -22.49 0.32
C GLU A 746 -28.66 -21.40 -0.74
N TRP A 747 -29.64 -20.50 -0.64
CA TRP A 747 -29.84 -19.37 -1.54
C TRP A 747 -30.39 -18.15 -0.79
N GLY A 748 -29.98 -16.95 -1.20
CA GLY A 748 -30.40 -15.69 -0.62
C GLY A 748 -30.43 -14.55 -1.63
N GLU A 749 -30.51 -13.31 -1.15
CA GLU A 749 -30.31 -12.11 -1.97
C GLU A 749 -28.83 -11.98 -2.41
N ASN A 750 -28.49 -10.95 -3.20
CA ASN A 750 -27.12 -10.66 -3.67
C ASN A 750 -26.42 -11.86 -4.32
N SER A 751 -27.16 -12.66 -5.10
CA SER A 751 -26.64 -13.87 -5.77
C SER A 751 -26.00 -14.90 -4.83
N TYR A 752 -26.25 -14.84 -3.53
CA TYR A 752 -25.67 -15.76 -2.55
C TYR A 752 -26.07 -17.20 -2.83
N ALA A 753 -25.06 -18.07 -2.93
CA ALA A 753 -25.24 -19.50 -3.03
C ALA A 753 -24.24 -20.24 -2.14
N ALA A 754 -24.72 -21.29 -1.47
CA ALA A 754 -23.84 -22.20 -0.75
C ALA A 754 -24.27 -23.65 -0.94
N TYR A 755 -23.28 -24.55 -0.99
CA TYR A 755 -23.49 -25.98 -1.17
C TYR A 755 -22.74 -26.75 -0.10
N GLY A 756 -23.36 -27.81 0.42
CA GLY A 756 -22.80 -28.58 1.52
C GLY A 756 -22.97 -30.08 1.34
N GLY A 757 -22.01 -30.81 1.90
CA GLY A 757 -22.03 -32.26 2.04
C GLY A 757 -21.75 -32.65 3.48
N HIS A 758 -22.42 -33.67 3.98
CA HIS A 758 -22.26 -34.13 5.36
C HIS A 758 -22.37 -35.66 5.44
N ILE A 759 -21.39 -36.27 6.12
CA ILE A 759 -21.33 -37.70 6.38
C ILE A 759 -21.25 -37.88 7.89
N LEU A 760 -22.22 -38.60 8.46
CA LEU A 760 -22.28 -38.91 9.89
C LEU A 760 -22.23 -40.42 10.11
N LEU A 761 -21.44 -40.82 11.10
CA LEU A 761 -21.42 -42.15 11.67
C LEU A 761 -21.83 -42.08 13.14
N ASN A 762 -22.77 -42.93 13.54
CA ASN A 762 -23.13 -43.13 14.94
C ASN A 762 -22.86 -44.59 15.31
N HIS A 763 -22.27 -44.81 16.50
CA HIS A 763 -22.02 -46.13 17.06
C HIS A 763 -22.57 -46.18 18.48
N ARG A 764 -23.60 -47.02 18.70
CA ARG A 764 -24.18 -47.27 20.01
C ARG A 764 -23.43 -48.38 20.76
N TRP A 765 -23.28 -48.25 22.07
CA TRP A 765 -22.62 -49.23 22.94
C TRP A 765 -23.18 -49.27 24.35
#